data_AF-A0A0S4M275-F1
#
_entry.id   AF-A0A0S4M275-F1
#
_cell.length_a   1.000
_cell.length_b   1.000
_cell.length_c   1.000
_cell.angle_alpha   90.00
_cell.angle_beta   90.00
_cell.angle_gamma   90.00
#
_symmetry.space_group_name_H-M   'P 1'
#
loop_
_entity.id
_entity.type
_entity.pdbx_description
1 polymer ?
#
loop_
_entity_poly.entity_id
_entity_poly.type
_entity_poly.pdbx_seq_one_letter_code
_entity_poly.pdbx_strand_id
1 'polypeptide(L)'
;MYPYHSSNNLTESNIGDNKNVRNDTHDNTTDHVYVEDLRTSREYGFNHCVGVIAKDDPHTHILNFCTHDTPYQDNTNEEDLSPPDIFKLPQLNESNTDQPSTSSALKRQYIGDESILIEPISKVICLKQIMGSEKNYIASLAFTEKITTASNLKHIEQTKKHLDKSKIPKQPIIKKEIPTESNSCNTREIMCVERTCNTSSLSTEYVAEKSTLTDNKTLSITPELGIVEPKKISIKKNIILKPYQHHHINLWYTKTNSRIVYIDAIKKIVIDNNELFKRRVLEKIGKTVERRNLLKSSINLSPTYSNIRKYVLDKISSLLEDGTVDSGILITPGMSISDLRSSCISNDMFFKKLRKYCEKIKKDIRLTPNNNLSRIFQSGAIFNLNSTTNPTNIKVKFYSKKDRFIPDLKELIIDTTSNLPNNIISEIEKIDPKSIINSLFSDVHGVLASKSLIKNMNLLFTSNRHEFVFANKRFDDNLNSFNKLLEKIANIVRKFCIFHDGVFLPDESTVEKLSKYLLSDMYGISSKFHKKLKLPAQNIPKPLDSIDNVNLKSNYTKNMTTSVTINIDPSEQKTMIKELGLKPYRKTNLISAENTSNIYEDAIKKISIDNNYLFKNIVLEELSAYITSRGFTKSSINISTTYSNVRKYILNKISPYISDAITTTDILITPGMSLSDLAYNCVLNNLFFEKLSKNCEEAVKNINLVPDNYFLRIIQSHIYLDSHERLLITHKKNKLCSAIKLLITETISNLPNNIIHELKKFNPNEIADGLFVNIHNVYLQKSLIRKLELIFNSNKRAGNKFKPNLNLVNKLLKKLLGEVKTHPLLHAGKTFFPGESTAKLLSKYLLSDLYGISINIRDNMGSSLLKKSIVIPPKKLNWNPDSISPLYVYKLALSRIDIDKNNFECSFIDKSKNYPLVIKYLSKREKINIDLSITYNNVKNYILEKFSPFLKEIEEETREKIKPTNGMTIDELRLAYASNEEFLDKLREFCTKVINSINNHSSTTLEDLIQLRVPLGIETSKKIRMNKERKNSFLNEIENLLITNISNMPKAIAESIKLAPHTSIINGCFSNFHDMYIDNSSLLKTKLIFDTIPQKVINDPVLSKSVDKISLDMIDKIRKQNRIRRIMINRNSICGKLSTYSYITKLVEKEFPTIKDKLSGTILIIRNNKIETADQKTRNEILDKLGSDLIETTIISYNKLFIKKYKSKVANKKL
;
A
#
# COMPACT_ATOMS: atom_id res chain seq x y z
N MET A 1 39.95 -2.94 37.13
CA MET A 1 41.09 -2.55 36.28
C MET A 1 40.79 -1.22 35.61
N TYR A 2 41.79 -0.34 35.62
CA TYR A 2 41.92 0.94 34.90
C TYR A 2 42.89 0.69 33.70
N PRO A 3 43.23 1.67 32.82
CA PRO A 3 42.39 2.73 32.24
C PRO A 3 42.74 3.16 30.77
N TYR A 4 41.84 3.93 30.14
CA TYR A 4 42.14 5.16 29.32
C TYR A 4 43.06 4.97 28.06
N HIS A 5 43.40 5.96 27.21
CA HIS A 5 43.30 7.43 27.24
C HIS A 5 42.72 8.07 25.95
N SER A 6 42.18 9.28 26.13
CA SER A 6 41.96 10.29 25.09
C SER A 6 42.94 11.45 25.26
N SER A 7 43.28 12.17 24.18
CA SER A 7 44.01 13.44 24.25
C SER A 7 43.47 14.48 23.25
N ASN A 8 43.02 15.61 23.78
CA ASN A 8 42.89 16.89 23.08
C ASN A 8 43.94 17.85 23.66
N ASN A 9 44.39 18.83 22.86
CA ASN A 9 44.84 20.19 23.22
C ASN A 9 44.98 20.96 21.87
N LEU A 10 44.52 22.21 21.68
CA LEU A 10 44.97 23.50 22.27
C LEU A 10 46.43 23.83 21.84
N THR A 11 46.79 25.05 21.39
CA THR A 11 46.12 26.37 21.51
C THR A 11 46.39 27.34 20.31
N GLU A 12 46.01 28.61 20.45
CA GLU A 12 45.98 29.74 19.49
C GLU A 12 47.35 30.23 18.94
N SER A 13 47.39 30.94 17.78
CA SER A 13 47.61 32.41 17.71
C SER A 13 48.11 32.97 16.35
N ASN A 14 47.28 33.82 15.71
CA ASN A 14 47.53 35.12 15.03
C ASN A 14 48.82 35.49 14.24
N ILE A 15 48.60 36.25 13.14
CA ILE A 15 49.50 37.21 12.42
C ILE A 15 50.64 36.56 11.58
N GLY A 16 50.95 36.99 10.35
CA GLY A 16 50.32 38.01 9.49
C GLY A 16 51.05 38.27 8.15
N ASP A 17 50.54 39.26 7.41
CA ASP A 17 51.14 40.01 6.28
C ASP A 17 51.65 39.35 4.97
N ASN A 18 50.94 39.72 3.88
CA ASN A 18 51.46 40.41 2.68
C ASN A 18 52.86 40.08 2.11
N LYS A 19 52.89 39.61 0.85
CA LYS A 19 53.14 40.53 -0.30
C LYS A 19 52.80 39.92 -1.67
N ASN A 20 52.60 40.82 -2.64
CA ASN A 20 52.37 40.51 -4.07
C ASN A 20 53.66 40.03 -4.77
N VAL A 21 53.53 39.40 -5.94
CA VAL A 21 53.87 40.04 -7.25
C VAL A 21 53.43 39.14 -8.44
N ARG A 22 53.29 39.81 -9.59
CA ARG A 22 53.10 39.38 -11.01
C ARG A 22 53.86 38.11 -11.46
N ASN A 23 53.60 37.52 -12.65
CA ASN A 23 52.48 37.44 -13.64
C ASN A 23 53.00 36.53 -14.79
N ASP A 24 52.32 36.47 -15.95
CA ASP A 24 52.87 36.07 -17.27
C ASP A 24 53.25 34.57 -17.48
N THR A 25 53.23 33.96 -18.67
CA THR A 25 52.15 33.83 -19.69
C THR A 25 52.49 32.69 -20.68
N HIS A 26 51.49 31.96 -21.20
CA HIS A 26 51.52 31.22 -22.49
C HIS A 26 52.56 30.07 -22.66
N ASP A 27 52.54 29.15 -23.64
CA ASP A 27 51.47 28.46 -24.42
C ASP A 27 52.11 27.25 -25.17
N ASN A 28 51.33 26.20 -25.52
CA ASN A 28 51.52 25.30 -26.70
C ASN A 28 52.82 24.41 -26.78
N THR A 29 53.00 23.35 -27.59
CA THR A 29 52.12 22.43 -28.39
C THR A 29 52.88 21.12 -28.80
N THR A 30 52.14 19.99 -28.92
CA THR A 30 52.28 18.83 -29.87
C THR A 30 53.60 18.06 -30.18
N ASP A 31 53.57 16.76 -29.85
CA ASP A 31 53.64 15.56 -30.75
C ASP A 31 54.92 14.87 -31.28
N HIS A 32 54.73 13.55 -31.51
CA HIS A 32 55.53 12.52 -32.24
C HIS A 32 56.80 11.97 -31.52
N VAL A 33 57.27 10.72 -31.72
CA VAL A 33 57.40 9.86 -32.94
C VAL A 33 57.19 8.34 -32.65
N TYR A 34 56.98 7.54 -33.72
CA TYR A 34 56.90 6.05 -33.79
C TYR A 34 58.19 5.28 -33.38
N VAL A 35 58.03 4.01 -32.98
CA VAL A 35 58.71 2.84 -33.59
C VAL A 35 57.74 1.64 -33.55
N GLU A 36 57.77 0.78 -34.58
CA GLU A 36 56.99 -0.46 -34.74
C GLU A 36 57.95 -1.58 -35.21
N ASP A 37 57.81 -2.82 -34.70
CA ASP A 37 58.33 -4.02 -35.39
C ASP A 37 57.60 -5.32 -34.95
N LEU A 38 57.82 -6.43 -35.67
CA LEU A 38 56.80 -7.45 -35.92
C LEU A 38 57.22 -8.94 -35.72
N ARG A 39 56.17 -9.80 -35.79
CA ARG A 39 56.12 -11.16 -36.41
C ARG A 39 56.45 -12.47 -35.64
N THR A 40 55.35 -13.19 -35.32
CA THR A 40 55.06 -14.63 -35.67
C THR A 40 55.92 -15.79 -35.06
N SER A 41 55.48 -17.07 -34.94
CA SER A 41 54.38 -17.85 -35.56
C SER A 41 53.88 -19.09 -34.75
N ARG A 42 52.62 -19.50 -35.02
CA ARG A 42 52.01 -20.86 -35.17
C ARG A 42 52.06 -22.04 -34.13
N GLU A 43 50.84 -22.44 -33.73
CA GLU A 43 50.17 -23.78 -33.83
C GLU A 43 50.51 -25.02 -32.92
N TYR A 44 49.47 -25.86 -32.71
CA TYR A 44 49.38 -27.19 -32.02
C TYR A 44 49.66 -27.27 -30.49
N GLY A 45 49.14 -28.23 -29.70
CA GLY A 45 48.06 -29.21 -29.95
C GLY A 45 47.92 -30.34 -28.87
N PHE A 46 46.71 -30.52 -28.29
CA PHE A 46 46.16 -31.71 -27.58
C PHE A 46 46.81 -32.40 -26.32
N ASN A 47 45.99 -32.46 -25.25
CA ASN A 47 45.69 -33.60 -24.31
C ASN A 47 46.66 -34.21 -23.24
N HIS A 48 46.05 -34.35 -22.03
CA HIS A 48 46.05 -35.48 -21.06
C HIS A 48 47.14 -35.74 -19.96
N CYS A 49 46.71 -35.46 -18.71
CA CYS A 49 46.63 -36.38 -17.54
C CYS A 49 47.80 -36.60 -16.51
N VAL A 50 47.37 -36.95 -15.28
CA VAL A 50 48.11 -37.42 -14.07
C VAL A 50 48.94 -36.34 -13.32
N GLY A 51 48.93 -36.21 -11.97
CA GLY A 51 48.15 -36.88 -10.91
C GLY A 51 48.57 -36.44 -9.46
N VAL A 52 48.22 -37.26 -8.45
CA VAL A 52 48.69 -37.26 -7.02
C VAL A 52 48.00 -36.34 -5.96
N ILE A 53 46.88 -36.83 -5.42
CA ILE A 53 46.56 -37.15 -3.98
C ILE A 53 47.14 -36.31 -2.81
N ALA A 54 46.22 -35.74 -1.99
CA ALA A 54 46.16 -35.76 -0.50
C ALA A 54 44.90 -34.99 0.00
N LYS A 55 44.27 -35.17 1.17
CA LYS A 55 44.17 -36.26 2.18
C LYS A 55 42.89 -36.03 3.02
N ASP A 56 42.26 -37.12 3.48
CA ASP A 56 41.39 -37.36 4.65
C ASP A 56 40.38 -36.30 5.23
N ASP A 57 39.18 -36.84 5.50
CA ASP A 57 37.93 -36.40 6.20
C ASP A 57 38.09 -35.67 7.59
N PRO A 58 37.03 -35.17 8.29
CA PRO A 58 35.58 -35.28 7.99
C PRO A 58 34.69 -34.02 8.13
N HIS A 59 33.45 -34.11 7.65
CA HIS A 59 32.42 -33.06 7.71
C HIS A 59 31.66 -32.93 9.05
N THR A 60 31.45 -31.67 9.51
CA THR A 60 30.27 -31.28 10.31
C THR A 60 29.68 -29.93 9.86
N HIS A 61 28.78 -29.92 8.87
CA HIS A 61 28.05 -28.72 8.48
C HIS A 61 26.72 -28.56 9.23
N ILE A 62 26.67 -27.60 10.16
CA ILE A 62 25.43 -27.07 10.72
C ILE A 62 24.86 -26.04 9.72
N LEU A 63 23.63 -26.25 9.27
CA LEU A 63 22.94 -25.35 8.34
C LEU A 63 22.38 -24.11 9.06
N ASN A 64 23.23 -23.11 9.26
CA ASN A 64 22.77 -21.72 9.38
C ASN A 64 22.39 -21.22 7.99
N PHE A 65 21.12 -20.81 7.80
CA PHE A 65 20.73 -20.03 6.62
C PHE A 65 21.04 -18.56 6.90
N CYS A 66 22.02 -18.02 6.18
CA CYS A 66 22.44 -16.63 6.35
C CYS A 66 21.34 -15.62 5.97
N THR A 67 21.44 -14.46 6.61
CA THR A 67 20.86 -13.20 6.13
C THR A 67 21.28 -12.91 4.69
N HIS A 68 20.40 -12.25 3.92
CA HIS A 68 20.74 -11.76 2.59
C HIS A 68 21.59 -10.49 2.68
N ASP A 69 22.90 -10.65 2.73
CA ASP A 69 23.84 -9.59 2.37
C ASP A 69 23.99 -9.50 0.83
N THR A 70 24.37 -8.32 0.34
CA THR A 70 24.41 -7.99 -1.08
C THR A 70 25.67 -8.50 -1.78
N PRO A 71 25.57 -9.17 -2.94
CA PRO A 71 26.73 -9.43 -3.78
C PRO A 71 27.19 -8.13 -4.47
N TYR A 72 28.45 -7.77 -4.27
CA TYR A 72 29.19 -6.92 -5.21
C TYR A 72 29.51 -7.72 -6.48
N GLN A 73 29.53 -7.03 -7.63
CA GLN A 73 30.39 -7.38 -8.76
C GLN A 73 30.93 -6.07 -9.33
N ASP A 74 32.24 -5.99 -9.54
CA ASP A 74 32.91 -4.88 -10.21
C ASP A 74 32.97 -5.08 -11.73
N ASN A 75 33.44 -4.02 -12.41
CA ASN A 75 33.58 -3.89 -13.86
C ASN A 75 34.71 -4.82 -14.40
N THR A 76 34.98 -4.99 -15.71
CA THR A 76 34.67 -4.16 -16.90
C THR A 76 34.29 -5.00 -18.13
N ASN A 77 33.57 -4.39 -19.06
CA ASN A 77 34.10 -4.03 -20.38
C ASN A 77 33.08 -3.12 -21.08
N GLU A 78 33.54 -1.95 -21.50
CA GLU A 78 32.76 -0.95 -22.24
C GLU A 78 33.13 -1.04 -23.73
N GLU A 79 32.17 -0.77 -24.61
CA GLU A 79 32.44 -0.50 -26.03
C GLU A 79 31.36 0.48 -26.54
N ASP A 80 31.78 1.50 -27.29
CA ASP A 80 31.01 2.74 -27.46
C ASP A 80 29.88 2.67 -28.49
N LEU A 81 28.71 3.23 -28.13
CA LEU A 81 27.76 3.81 -29.07
C LEU A 81 27.15 5.10 -28.48
N SER A 82 27.59 6.24 -28.99
CA SER A 82 27.15 7.57 -28.56
C SER A 82 25.77 7.95 -29.12
N PRO A 83 24.90 8.63 -28.34
CA PRO A 83 23.60 9.09 -28.82
C PRO A 83 23.71 10.37 -29.67
N PRO A 84 22.91 10.53 -30.75
CA PRO A 84 22.97 11.70 -31.61
C PRO A 84 22.32 12.96 -31.01
N ASP A 85 23.00 14.08 -31.19
CA ASP A 85 22.65 15.40 -30.65
C ASP A 85 21.63 16.12 -31.56
N ILE A 86 20.34 16.15 -31.19
CA ILE A 86 19.28 16.80 -31.99
C ILE A 86 18.37 17.69 -31.12
N PHE A 87 18.89 18.80 -30.59
CA PHE A 87 18.10 19.99 -30.21
C PHE A 87 18.91 21.30 -30.29
N LYS A 88 19.44 21.64 -31.48
CA LYS A 88 19.83 23.02 -31.82
C LYS A 88 18.68 23.70 -32.57
N LEU A 89 18.00 24.64 -31.92
CA LEU A 89 17.03 25.54 -32.54
C LEU A 89 17.73 26.82 -33.04
N PRO A 90 17.70 27.15 -34.34
CA PRO A 90 18.08 28.47 -34.83
C PRO A 90 16.99 29.51 -34.53
N GLN A 91 17.39 30.77 -34.34
CA GLN A 91 16.48 31.92 -34.44
C GLN A 91 16.68 32.62 -35.79
N LEU A 92 15.61 32.77 -36.58
CA LEU A 92 15.35 33.89 -37.50
C LEU A 92 13.82 34.10 -37.43
N ASN A 93 13.29 35.31 -37.20
CA ASN A 93 13.38 36.58 -37.95
C ASN A 93 12.52 36.60 -39.22
N GLU A 94 11.92 37.76 -39.46
CA GLU A 94 10.87 38.01 -40.46
C GLU A 94 11.45 38.31 -41.84
N SER A 95 10.82 37.82 -42.92
CA SER A 95 10.50 38.63 -44.11
C SER A 95 9.68 37.86 -45.18
N ASN A 96 8.50 38.40 -45.46
CA ASN A 96 7.71 38.48 -46.69
C ASN A 96 8.12 37.78 -48.02
N THR A 97 7.06 37.54 -48.81
CA THR A 97 6.91 37.66 -50.29
C THR A 97 7.37 36.55 -51.27
N ASP A 98 6.39 36.23 -52.13
CA ASP A 98 6.43 35.91 -53.57
C ASP A 98 6.65 34.49 -54.14
N GLN A 99 5.65 34.11 -54.97
CA GLN A 99 5.65 33.15 -56.08
C GLN A 99 6.30 33.79 -57.33
N PRO A 100 6.46 33.11 -58.50
CA PRO A 100 6.11 31.73 -58.89
C PRO A 100 7.40 30.90 -59.20
N SER A 101 7.52 29.84 -60.02
CA SER A 101 6.78 29.44 -61.23
C SER A 101 7.05 27.99 -61.71
N THR A 102 6.73 27.72 -62.98
CA THR A 102 6.29 26.46 -63.58
C THR A 102 7.41 25.57 -64.15
N SER A 103 7.16 24.25 -64.18
CA SER A 103 7.72 23.27 -65.14
C SER A 103 9.23 22.96 -65.02
N SER A 104 9.82 21.96 -65.70
CA SER A 104 9.28 20.98 -66.68
C SER A 104 9.93 19.59 -66.46
N ALA A 105 9.48 18.56 -67.19
CA ALA A 105 10.00 17.19 -67.08
C ALA A 105 10.61 16.70 -68.40
N LEU A 106 11.68 15.89 -68.34
CA LEU A 106 12.26 15.25 -69.52
C LEU A 106 12.95 13.89 -69.23
N LYS A 107 12.47 12.86 -69.95
CA LYS A 107 12.98 11.51 -70.33
C LYS A 107 14.39 11.10 -69.84
N ARG A 108 14.69 9.83 -69.53
CA ARG A 108 14.52 8.55 -70.30
C ARG A 108 14.17 7.38 -69.33
N GLN A 109 13.53 6.22 -69.67
CA GLN A 109 13.79 5.17 -70.69
C GLN A 109 15.20 4.54 -70.57
N TYR A 110 15.45 3.22 -70.65
CA TYR A 110 14.66 1.97 -70.83
C TYR A 110 15.42 0.80 -70.11
N ILE A 111 15.07 -0.50 -70.07
CA ILE A 111 14.05 -1.37 -70.73
C ILE A 111 13.45 -2.37 -69.67
N GLY A 112 12.96 -3.58 -70.00
CA GLY A 112 12.64 -4.58 -68.95
C GLY A 112 11.82 -5.85 -69.28
N ASP A 113 11.42 -6.06 -70.53
CA ASP A 113 11.02 -7.29 -71.26
C ASP A 113 10.02 -8.33 -70.68
N GLU A 114 9.41 -9.07 -71.63
CA GLU A 114 8.31 -10.04 -71.50
C GLU A 114 8.86 -11.47 -71.19
N SER A 115 8.12 -12.59 -71.03
CA SER A 115 6.77 -12.94 -71.50
C SER A 115 6.13 -14.15 -70.75
N ILE A 116 4.80 -14.05 -70.51
CA ILE A 116 3.69 -14.98 -70.84
C ILE A 116 3.86 -16.53 -70.69
N LEU A 117 2.90 -17.23 -70.02
CA LEU A 117 1.98 -18.27 -70.62
C LEU A 117 1.21 -19.20 -69.62
N ILE A 118 -0.12 -19.22 -69.81
CA ILE A 118 -1.07 -20.38 -69.77
C ILE A 118 -1.64 -20.94 -68.43
N GLU A 119 -2.92 -21.32 -68.54
CA GLU A 119 -3.92 -21.85 -67.56
C GLU A 119 -4.35 -23.28 -68.07
N PRO A 120 -5.54 -23.91 -67.80
CA PRO A 120 -6.51 -23.92 -66.68
C PRO A 120 -6.95 -25.38 -66.25
N ILE A 121 -8.14 -25.54 -65.63
CA ILE A 121 -9.13 -26.67 -65.71
C ILE A 121 -9.44 -27.53 -64.44
N SER A 122 -10.50 -27.10 -63.70
CA SER A 122 -11.60 -27.92 -63.12
C SER A 122 -11.33 -28.91 -61.94
N LYS A 123 -12.33 -29.48 -61.22
CA LYS A 123 -13.82 -29.45 -61.33
C LYS A 123 -14.54 -29.63 -59.96
N VAL A 124 -15.86 -29.39 -59.96
CA VAL A 124 -16.81 -29.31 -58.81
C VAL A 124 -17.19 -30.66 -58.17
N ILE A 125 -17.40 -30.67 -56.84
CA ILE A 125 -18.46 -31.43 -56.15
C ILE A 125 -19.11 -30.54 -55.06
N CYS A 126 -20.44 -30.59 -54.92
CA CYS A 126 -21.22 -29.90 -53.87
C CYS A 126 -22.05 -30.91 -53.05
N LEU A 127 -22.35 -30.63 -51.77
CA LEU A 127 -23.46 -31.30 -51.06
C LEU A 127 -24.06 -30.49 -49.89
N LYS A 128 -25.25 -29.91 -50.15
CA LYS A 128 -26.41 -29.58 -49.29
C LYS A 128 -26.28 -28.83 -47.95
N GLN A 129 -27.23 -27.91 -47.77
CA GLN A 129 -27.59 -27.22 -46.51
C GLN A 129 -28.51 -28.08 -45.63
N ILE A 130 -28.56 -27.77 -44.33
CA ILE A 130 -29.79 -27.87 -43.52
C ILE A 130 -29.94 -26.57 -42.72
N MET A 131 -31.15 -26.00 -42.67
CA MET A 131 -31.48 -24.81 -41.88
C MET A 131 -31.93 -25.19 -40.47
N GLY A 132 -31.52 -24.42 -39.46
CA GLY A 132 -32.09 -24.43 -38.12
C GLY A 132 -32.56 -23.02 -37.76
N SER A 133 -33.82 -22.86 -37.33
CA SER A 133 -34.46 -21.56 -37.17
C SER A 133 -34.38 -21.02 -35.74
N GLU A 134 -34.18 -19.71 -35.62
CA GLU A 134 -34.35 -18.99 -34.36
C GLU A 134 -35.83 -18.90 -33.97
N LYS A 135 -36.13 -19.07 -32.68
CA LYS A 135 -37.33 -18.52 -32.05
C LYS A 135 -37.01 -17.98 -30.65
N ASN A 136 -37.25 -16.69 -30.47
CA ASN A 136 -37.36 -16.06 -29.15
C ASN A 136 -38.53 -16.66 -28.36
N TYR A 137 -38.48 -16.59 -27.02
CA TYR A 137 -39.60 -16.08 -26.22
C TYR A 137 -39.12 -15.55 -24.85
N ILE A 138 -39.96 -14.69 -24.25
CA ILE A 138 -39.73 -13.91 -23.01
C ILE A 138 -40.80 -14.34 -21.96
N ALA A 139 -40.65 -13.88 -20.71
CA ALA A 139 -41.64 -13.94 -19.60
C ALA A 139 -41.70 -15.27 -18.81
N SER A 140 -42.07 -15.30 -17.51
CA SER A 140 -42.16 -14.25 -16.46
C SER A 140 -42.30 -14.87 -15.05
N LEU A 141 -42.32 -14.04 -13.99
CA LEU A 141 -42.70 -14.41 -12.62
C LEU A 141 -44.16 -14.92 -12.51
N ALA A 142 -44.42 -15.84 -11.57
CA ALA A 142 -45.54 -15.77 -10.61
C ALA A 142 -45.36 -16.78 -9.44
N PHE A 143 -46.05 -16.54 -8.32
CA PHE A 143 -46.16 -17.41 -7.12
C PHE A 143 -47.60 -17.95 -6.99
N THR A 144 -47.79 -19.18 -6.51
CA THR A 144 -48.67 -19.52 -5.35
C THR A 144 -48.59 -21.02 -4.98
N GLU A 145 -48.92 -21.32 -3.70
CA GLU A 145 -49.58 -22.50 -3.07
C GLU A 145 -49.57 -23.93 -3.73
N LYS A 146 -49.76 -25.06 -3.01
CA LYS A 146 -50.33 -25.31 -1.66
C LYS A 146 -49.81 -26.59 -0.96
N ILE A 147 -50.34 -26.84 0.25
CA ILE A 147 -49.98 -27.85 1.26
C ILE A 147 -50.62 -29.24 1.03
N THR A 148 -49.90 -30.33 1.32
CA THR A 148 -50.33 -31.58 2.04
C THR A 148 -49.05 -32.37 2.39
N THR A 149 -48.75 -33.00 3.56
CA THR A 149 -49.41 -33.69 4.70
C THR A 149 -49.83 -35.16 4.52
N ALA A 150 -48.90 -36.04 4.93
CA ALA A 150 -49.07 -37.15 5.90
C ALA A 150 -49.52 -38.58 5.47
N SER A 151 -48.77 -39.58 6.00
CA SER A 151 -49.18 -40.99 6.28
C SER A 151 -49.48 -41.92 5.09
N ASN A 152 -49.49 -43.27 5.16
CA ASN A 152 -49.02 -44.28 6.14
C ASN A 152 -48.72 -45.58 5.33
N LEU A 153 -47.65 -46.36 5.58
CA LEU A 153 -47.55 -47.48 6.54
C LEU A 153 -48.50 -48.68 6.25
N LYS A 154 -47.94 -49.90 6.08
CA LYS A 154 -48.50 -51.30 6.19
C LYS A 154 -47.86 -52.24 5.12
N HIS A 155 -47.58 -53.55 5.31
CA HIS A 155 -47.57 -54.44 6.51
C HIS A 155 -46.87 -55.81 6.22
N ILE A 156 -46.80 -56.70 7.24
CA ILE A 156 -46.86 -58.20 7.17
C ILE A 156 -45.60 -59.00 6.67
N GLU A 157 -45.16 -60.12 7.29
CA GLU A 157 -45.32 -60.61 8.69
C GLU A 157 -44.33 -61.74 9.14
N GLN A 158 -44.04 -61.74 10.45
CA GLN A 158 -43.76 -62.82 11.43
C GLN A 158 -43.26 -64.26 11.07
N THR A 159 -42.29 -64.74 11.87
CA THR A 159 -42.37 -65.96 12.74
C THR A 159 -41.17 -65.99 13.71
N LYS A 160 -41.32 -65.79 15.04
CA LYS A 160 -41.68 -66.73 16.14
C LYS A 160 -40.66 -67.83 16.51
N LYS A 161 -39.87 -67.60 17.58
CA LYS A 161 -39.91 -68.38 18.85
C LYS A 161 -39.07 -67.70 19.96
N HIS A 162 -39.24 -68.14 21.21
CA HIS A 162 -38.74 -67.52 22.45
C HIS A 162 -38.04 -68.57 23.36
N LEU A 163 -37.48 -68.10 24.49
CA LEU A 163 -37.21 -68.79 25.79
C LEU A 163 -35.71 -69.05 26.12
N ASP A 164 -35.17 -68.94 27.36
CA ASP A 164 -35.33 -67.98 28.50
C ASP A 164 -34.21 -68.22 29.57
N LYS A 165 -33.95 -67.27 30.49
CA LYS A 165 -33.12 -67.36 31.74
C LYS A 165 -31.59 -67.58 31.53
N SER A 166 -30.64 -67.33 32.47
CA SER A 166 -30.66 -66.86 33.89
C SER A 166 -29.46 -65.91 34.22
N LYS A 167 -29.01 -65.76 35.50
CA LYS A 167 -28.00 -64.78 35.99
C LYS A 167 -26.95 -65.40 36.96
N ILE A 168 -25.66 -64.95 36.86
CA ILE A 168 -24.64 -64.83 37.97
C ILE A 168 -24.09 -66.21 38.50
N PRO A 169 -22.91 -66.41 39.19
CA PRO A 169 -21.87 -65.51 39.79
C PRO A 169 -20.32 -65.83 39.63
N LYS A 170 -19.46 -64.87 40.08
CA LYS A 170 -18.17 -64.97 40.86
C LYS A 170 -16.79 -65.42 40.28
N GLN A 171 -15.73 -65.03 41.03
CA GLN A 171 -14.25 -65.26 40.87
C GLN A 171 -13.72 -66.35 41.84
N PRO A 172 -12.44 -66.84 41.71
CA PRO A 172 -11.25 -66.33 42.49
C PRO A 172 -10.01 -66.04 41.59
N ILE A 173 -8.99 -65.20 41.92
CA ILE A 173 -7.92 -65.16 42.98
C ILE A 173 -6.84 -66.26 42.76
N ILE A 174 -5.52 -65.96 42.64
CA ILE A 174 -4.49 -65.98 43.72
C ILE A 174 -3.15 -65.24 43.37
N LYS A 175 -2.67 -64.45 44.35
CA LYS A 175 -1.31 -64.00 44.77
C LYS A 175 -0.04 -64.23 43.91
N LYS A 176 0.84 -63.21 43.87
CA LYS A 176 2.13 -63.19 44.63
C LYS A 176 2.73 -61.78 44.78
N GLU A 177 3.54 -61.56 45.82
CA GLU A 177 4.24 -60.30 46.12
C GLU A 177 5.78 -60.50 46.16
N ILE A 178 6.52 -59.41 45.84
CA ILE A 178 7.72 -58.84 46.50
C ILE A 178 8.76 -59.84 47.09
N PRO A 179 10.04 -59.76 46.66
CA PRO A 179 11.04 -59.09 47.51
C PRO A 179 12.03 -58.15 46.78
N THR A 180 12.97 -57.64 47.60
CA THR A 180 14.05 -56.65 47.42
C THR A 180 15.22 -57.19 46.55
N GLU A 181 16.38 -56.54 46.34
CA GLU A 181 17.03 -55.42 47.06
C GLU A 181 18.01 -54.62 46.15
N SER A 182 18.78 -53.72 46.79
CA SER A 182 19.77 -52.81 46.23
C SER A 182 21.01 -53.49 45.63
N ASN A 183 21.77 -52.71 44.86
CA ASN A 183 23.18 -52.52 45.21
C ASN A 183 23.74 -51.17 44.74
N SER A 184 24.75 -50.68 45.44
CA SER A 184 25.24 -49.29 45.36
C SER A 184 26.77 -49.18 45.33
N CYS A 185 27.30 -48.21 44.60
CA CYS A 185 28.56 -47.50 44.91
C CYS A 185 28.52 -46.12 44.23
N ASN A 186 28.62 -45.01 44.96
CA ASN A 186 29.81 -44.45 45.63
C ASN A 186 30.81 -43.86 44.62
N THR A 187 30.73 -42.57 44.29
CA THR A 187 31.10 -41.35 45.07
C THR A 187 32.54 -40.89 44.78
N ARG A 188 32.66 -39.60 44.46
CA ARG A 188 33.80 -38.77 44.84
C ARG A 188 33.34 -37.33 45.01
N GLU A 189 33.31 -36.89 46.24
CA GLU A 189 33.22 -35.47 46.60
C GLU A 189 34.58 -34.79 46.35
N ILE A 190 34.62 -33.46 46.43
CA ILE A 190 35.40 -32.81 47.50
C ILE A 190 34.89 -31.37 47.70
N MET A 191 34.33 -31.15 48.89
CA MET A 191 34.33 -29.95 49.73
C MET A 191 34.00 -28.56 49.13
N CYS A 192 32.96 -27.96 49.71
CA CYS A 192 32.87 -26.50 49.88
C CYS A 192 33.88 -26.00 50.94
N VAL A 193 34.06 -24.68 51.03
CA VAL A 193 34.53 -24.02 52.25
C VAL A 193 33.43 -23.07 52.72
N GLU A 194 33.06 -23.19 54.00
CA GLU A 194 31.96 -22.45 54.62
C GLU A 194 32.40 -21.07 55.15
N ARG A 195 31.40 -20.21 55.41
CA ARG A 195 31.36 -19.43 56.65
C ARG A 195 29.94 -19.00 57.02
N THR A 196 29.31 -19.83 57.86
CA THR A 196 28.78 -19.50 59.21
C THR A 196 28.61 -18.01 59.59
N CYS A 197 27.63 -17.58 60.39
CA CYS A 197 26.41 -18.19 60.98
C CYS A 197 25.56 -17.07 61.66
N ASN A 198 24.60 -17.47 62.53
CA ASN A 198 23.91 -16.69 63.58
C ASN A 198 22.49 -16.17 63.18
N THR A 199 21.39 -16.88 63.50
CA THR A 199 20.63 -17.03 64.79
C THR A 199 19.57 -15.94 65.00
N SER A 200 18.35 -16.18 65.53
CA SER A 200 17.68 -17.40 66.06
C SER A 200 16.18 -17.16 66.36
N SER A 201 15.42 -18.24 66.69
CA SER A 201 14.24 -18.31 67.63
C SER A 201 12.94 -17.51 67.28
N LEU A 202 11.67 -17.90 67.58
CA LEU A 202 10.93 -19.03 68.23
C LEU A 202 9.71 -19.42 67.31
N SER A 203 8.69 -20.26 67.53
CA SER A 203 8.14 -21.31 68.48
C SER A 203 7.09 -22.15 67.67
N THR A 204 6.50 -23.32 68.00
CA THR A 204 6.19 -24.09 69.24
C THR A 204 4.85 -23.73 69.92
N GLU A 205 3.80 -24.59 70.07
CA GLU A 205 3.47 -25.89 69.43
C GLU A 205 2.02 -26.40 69.74
N TYR A 206 1.52 -27.44 69.03
CA TYR A 206 0.30 -28.28 69.25
C TYR A 206 -1.12 -27.63 69.21
N VAL A 207 -2.26 -28.33 69.07
CA VAL A 207 -2.64 -29.78 69.11
C VAL A 207 -3.55 -30.17 67.91
N ALA A 208 -3.50 -31.42 67.44
CA ALA A 208 -4.62 -32.08 66.74
C ALA A 208 -4.53 -33.61 66.88
N GLU A 209 -5.40 -34.23 67.69
CA GLU A 209 -5.37 -35.68 67.98
C GLU A 209 -6.58 -36.44 67.39
N LYS A 210 -6.49 -37.77 67.30
CA LYS A 210 -7.54 -38.66 66.77
C LYS A 210 -7.81 -39.85 67.70
N SER A 211 -9.02 -39.89 68.26
CA SER A 211 -9.67 -41.10 68.80
C SER A 211 -11.19 -40.81 68.84
N THR A 212 -12.01 -41.35 67.93
CA THR A 212 -12.64 -42.69 67.88
C THR A 212 -13.83 -42.88 68.82
N LEU A 213 -14.92 -43.47 68.29
CA LEU A 213 -16.19 -43.86 68.96
C LEU A 213 -17.07 -42.66 69.42
N THR A 214 -18.41 -42.75 69.54
CA THR A 214 -19.35 -43.88 69.32
C THR A 214 -20.69 -43.41 68.74
N ASP A 215 -21.57 -44.36 68.41
CA ASP A 215 -22.95 -44.19 67.96
C ASP A 215 -23.82 -43.27 68.86
N ASN A 216 -24.78 -42.53 68.27
CA ASN A 216 -26.19 -42.95 68.25
C ASN A 216 -27.16 -41.98 67.52
N LYS A 217 -27.96 -42.56 66.63
CA LYS A 217 -29.45 -42.52 66.58
C LYS A 217 -30.25 -41.19 66.70
N THR A 218 -31.22 -41.10 65.78
CA THR A 218 -32.55 -40.44 65.88
C THR A 218 -32.75 -38.97 65.44
N LEU A 219 -33.90 -38.80 64.79
CA LEU A 219 -34.49 -37.68 64.06
C LEU A 219 -34.67 -36.33 64.80
N SER A 220 -34.75 -35.28 63.97
CA SER A 220 -35.67 -34.12 64.03
C SER A 220 -35.69 -33.19 65.24
N ILE A 221 -35.46 -31.89 64.99
CA ILE A 221 -36.53 -30.86 64.86
C ILE A 221 -35.88 -29.53 64.37
N THR A 222 -36.61 -28.74 63.57
CA THR A 222 -36.22 -27.39 63.13
C THR A 222 -36.53 -26.35 64.21
N PRO A 223 -35.73 -25.28 64.37
CA PRO A 223 -36.12 -24.01 63.71
C PRO A 223 -34.94 -23.18 63.18
N GLU A 224 -35.23 -21.98 62.70
CA GLU A 224 -34.32 -21.05 62.00
C GLU A 224 -33.38 -20.28 62.94
N LEU A 225 -32.14 -19.97 62.49
CA LEU A 225 -31.58 -18.61 62.53
C LEU A 225 -30.29 -18.44 61.70
N GLY A 226 -30.14 -17.28 61.05
CA GLY A 226 -28.85 -16.59 60.87
C GLY A 226 -27.78 -17.20 59.94
N ILE A 227 -27.97 -17.18 58.62
CA ILE A 227 -26.83 -17.28 57.68
C ILE A 227 -26.08 -15.93 57.65
N VAL A 228 -24.89 -15.89 58.24
CA VAL A 228 -23.96 -14.76 58.13
C VAL A 228 -23.04 -14.97 56.92
N GLU A 229 -23.07 -14.06 55.95
CA GLU A 229 -22.17 -14.14 54.80
C GLU A 229 -20.69 -13.88 55.18
N PRO A 230 -19.73 -14.63 54.61
CA PRO A 230 -18.32 -14.44 54.88
C PRO A 230 -17.78 -13.16 54.21
N LYS A 231 -17.48 -12.14 55.02
CA LYS A 231 -16.84 -10.89 54.55
C LYS A 231 -15.57 -11.20 53.76
N LYS A 232 -15.50 -10.68 52.53
CA LYS A 232 -14.44 -10.94 51.55
C LYS A 232 -13.16 -10.15 51.87
N ILE A 233 -12.37 -10.65 52.84
CA ILE A 233 -11.14 -10.01 53.31
C ILE A 233 -10.11 -9.91 52.17
N SER A 234 -9.82 -8.69 51.70
CA SER A 234 -8.75 -8.44 50.74
C SER A 234 -7.39 -8.45 51.44
N ILE A 235 -6.65 -9.56 51.36
CA ILE A 235 -5.29 -9.65 51.89
C ILE A 235 -4.38 -8.68 51.11
N LYS A 236 -3.90 -7.63 51.79
CA LYS A 236 -2.87 -6.71 51.30
C LYS A 236 -1.55 -7.06 51.97
N LYS A 237 -0.52 -7.36 51.19
CA LYS A 237 0.82 -7.76 51.66
C LYS A 237 1.81 -6.66 51.26
N ASN A 238 2.51 -6.10 52.23
CA ASN A 238 3.56 -5.10 51.98
C ASN A 238 4.79 -5.81 51.41
N ILE A 239 5.33 -5.35 50.28
CA ILE A 239 6.41 -6.03 49.56
C ILE A 239 7.62 -5.12 49.41
N ILE A 240 8.77 -5.65 49.81
CA ILE A 240 10.06 -4.97 49.70
C ILE A 240 10.54 -5.05 48.25
N LEU A 241 10.20 -4.03 47.47
CA LEU A 241 10.82 -3.77 46.15
C LEU A 241 12.35 -3.72 46.27
N LYS A 242 13.05 -4.27 45.28
CA LYS A 242 14.51 -4.15 45.18
C LYS A 242 14.90 -2.66 45.08
N PRO A 243 16.03 -2.21 45.67
CA PRO A 243 16.49 -0.83 45.53
C PRO A 243 16.61 -0.44 44.05
N TYR A 244 16.14 0.75 43.67
CA TYR A 244 16.23 1.24 42.29
C TYR A 244 17.69 1.44 41.87
N GLN A 245 18.27 0.41 41.27
CA GLN A 245 19.50 0.49 40.49
C GLN A 245 19.14 0.86 39.06
N HIS A 246 19.94 1.73 38.43
CA HIS A 246 19.65 2.18 37.06
C HIS A 246 20.08 1.13 36.03
N HIS A 247 19.31 0.05 35.95
CA HIS A 247 19.40 -0.92 34.87
C HIS A 247 18.48 -0.48 33.72
N HIS A 248 18.97 -0.56 32.48
CA HIS A 248 18.12 -0.41 31.29
C HIS A 248 17.26 -1.67 31.08
N ILE A 249 16.30 -1.91 31.98
CA ILE A 249 15.37 -3.03 31.86
C ILE A 249 14.40 -2.73 30.71
N ASN A 250 14.67 -3.33 29.53
CA ASN A 250 13.89 -3.16 28.31
C ASN A 250 12.51 -3.87 28.34
N LEU A 251 11.81 -3.83 29.49
CA LEU A 251 10.43 -4.31 29.72
C LEU A 251 9.46 -3.80 28.64
N TRP A 252 9.64 -2.56 28.20
CA TRP A 252 8.84 -1.89 27.17
C TRP A 252 9.07 -2.43 25.73
N TYR A 253 10.14 -3.19 25.51
CA TYR A 253 10.47 -3.79 24.21
C TYR A 253 10.33 -5.31 24.19
N THR A 254 10.29 -5.99 25.34
CA THR A 254 10.01 -7.43 25.41
C THR A 254 8.58 -7.74 24.96
N LYS A 255 8.41 -8.65 23.99
CA LYS A 255 7.10 -9.09 23.49
C LYS A 255 6.37 -9.87 24.62
N THR A 256 5.51 -9.19 25.38
CA THR A 256 4.85 -9.72 26.59
C THR A 256 3.86 -10.84 26.27
N ASN A 257 4.38 -12.07 26.14
CA ASN A 257 3.62 -13.23 25.71
C ASN A 257 3.03 -14.00 26.91
N SER A 258 1.79 -13.70 27.27
CA SER A 258 0.85 -14.65 27.93
C SER A 258 0.59 -15.88 27.06
N ARG A 259 0.72 -15.71 25.75
CA ARG A 259 0.71 -16.73 24.68
C ARG A 259 1.65 -17.91 24.90
N ILE A 260 2.66 -17.79 25.78
CA ILE A 260 3.65 -18.84 26.09
C ILE A 260 2.96 -20.13 26.56
N VAL A 261 1.91 -20.06 27.39
CA VAL A 261 1.18 -21.26 27.89
C VAL A 261 0.73 -22.15 26.74
N TYR A 262 -0.05 -21.58 25.82
CA TYR A 262 -0.62 -22.33 24.70
C TYR A 262 0.47 -22.78 23.72
N ILE A 263 1.46 -21.94 23.43
CA ILE A 263 2.59 -22.28 22.56
C ILE A 263 3.40 -23.47 23.12
N ASP A 264 3.68 -23.49 24.42
CA ASP A 264 4.49 -24.54 25.03
C ASP A 264 3.69 -25.83 25.27
N ALA A 265 2.37 -25.74 25.51
CA ALA A 265 1.46 -26.88 25.42
C ALA A 265 1.51 -27.51 24.01
N ILE A 266 1.38 -26.71 22.93
CA ILE A 266 1.44 -27.19 21.53
C ILE A 266 2.79 -27.84 21.19
N LYS A 267 3.91 -27.36 21.76
CA LYS A 267 5.22 -28.01 21.61
C LYS A 267 5.29 -29.38 22.29
N LYS A 268 4.49 -29.62 23.34
CA LYS A 268 4.52 -30.84 24.16
C LYS A 268 3.48 -31.89 23.74
N ILE A 269 2.34 -31.52 23.13
CA ILE A 269 1.23 -32.44 22.80
C ILE A 269 1.72 -33.80 22.28
N VAL A 270 1.22 -34.89 22.85
CA VAL A 270 1.48 -36.24 22.33
C VAL A 270 0.74 -36.39 20.98
N ILE A 271 1.35 -37.12 20.05
CA ILE A 271 0.86 -37.38 18.70
C ILE A 271 1.02 -38.88 18.46
N ASP A 272 0.04 -39.50 17.79
CA ASP A 272 0.02 -40.95 17.50
C ASP A 272 0.00 -41.81 18.80
N ASN A 273 -0.77 -41.37 19.80
CA ASN A 273 -0.85 -41.98 21.15
C ASN A 273 -1.27 -43.47 21.15
N ASN A 274 -1.98 -43.89 20.10
CA ASN A 274 -2.44 -45.26 19.85
C ASN A 274 -1.49 -46.06 18.92
N GLU A 275 -0.37 -45.45 18.52
CA GLU A 275 0.62 -45.95 17.56
C GLU A 275 0.04 -46.38 16.21
N LEU A 276 -1.13 -45.88 15.80
CA LEU A 276 -1.80 -46.31 14.58
C LEU A 276 -1.02 -45.91 13.32
N PHE A 277 -0.49 -44.69 13.27
CA PHE A 277 0.34 -44.24 12.15
C PHE A 277 1.68 -44.99 12.15
N LYS A 278 2.33 -45.15 13.31
CA LYS A 278 3.54 -45.97 13.48
C LYS A 278 3.35 -47.41 12.96
N ARG A 279 2.23 -48.06 13.29
CA ARG A 279 1.86 -49.42 12.80
C ARG A 279 1.67 -49.44 11.29
N ARG A 280 0.88 -48.52 10.71
CA ARG A 280 0.70 -48.42 9.24
C ARG A 280 2.00 -48.15 8.50
N VAL A 281 2.91 -47.34 9.08
CA VAL A 281 4.25 -47.12 8.51
C VAL A 281 5.06 -48.41 8.51
N LEU A 282 5.07 -49.18 9.61
CA LEU A 282 5.75 -50.47 9.73
C LEU A 282 5.22 -51.51 8.72
N GLU A 283 3.89 -51.67 8.64
CA GLU A 283 3.23 -52.55 7.67
C GLU A 283 3.65 -52.19 6.23
N LYS A 284 3.63 -50.90 5.88
CA LYS A 284 4.01 -50.41 4.55
C LYS A 284 5.50 -50.55 4.22
N ILE A 285 6.34 -50.95 5.17
CA ILE A 285 7.77 -51.31 4.98
C ILE A 285 8.12 -52.73 5.42
N GLY A 286 7.15 -53.60 5.73
CA GLY A 286 7.36 -54.95 6.28
C GLY A 286 8.40 -55.76 5.49
N LYS A 287 8.26 -55.84 4.16
CA LYS A 287 9.20 -56.52 3.25
C LYS A 287 10.65 -56.01 3.30
N THR A 288 10.91 -54.82 3.85
CA THR A 288 12.25 -54.24 4.08
C THR A 288 12.74 -54.48 5.52
N VAL A 289 11.82 -54.65 6.47
CA VAL A 289 12.07 -54.98 7.89
C VAL A 289 12.41 -56.46 8.02
N GLU A 290 11.62 -57.34 7.39
CA GLU A 290 11.83 -58.79 7.29
C GLU A 290 13.21 -59.12 6.69
N ARG A 291 13.53 -58.58 5.51
CA ARG A 291 14.81 -58.75 4.80
C ARG A 291 16.06 -58.26 5.57
N ARG A 292 15.89 -57.68 6.75
CA ARG A 292 16.96 -57.15 7.62
C ARG A 292 16.84 -57.63 9.06
N ASN A 293 15.97 -58.62 9.35
CA ASN A 293 15.67 -59.13 10.69
C ASN A 293 15.26 -58.05 11.72
N LEU A 294 14.74 -56.91 11.25
CA LEU A 294 14.40 -55.73 12.06
C LEU A 294 13.12 -55.90 12.91
N LEU A 295 12.50 -57.07 12.90
CA LEU A 295 11.19 -57.34 13.54
C LEU A 295 11.17 -57.10 15.07
N LYS A 296 12.33 -57.13 15.74
CA LYS A 296 12.48 -56.79 17.17
C LYS A 296 12.84 -55.32 17.46
N SER A 297 12.98 -54.47 16.43
CA SER A 297 13.51 -53.11 16.57
C SER A 297 12.42 -52.03 16.49
N SER A 298 12.53 -50.99 17.33
CA SER A 298 11.55 -49.91 17.37
C SER A 298 11.86 -48.83 16.31
N ILE A 299 10.85 -48.46 15.53
CA ILE A 299 10.93 -47.37 14.55
C ILE A 299 10.83 -46.01 15.24
N ASN A 300 11.83 -45.14 15.04
CA ASN A 300 11.79 -43.77 15.56
C ASN A 300 11.14 -42.80 14.55
N LEU A 301 9.92 -42.35 14.87
CA LEU A 301 9.15 -41.36 14.09
C LEU A 301 9.10 -39.95 14.73
N SER A 302 9.89 -39.69 15.78
CA SER A 302 9.88 -38.40 16.47
C SER A 302 10.19 -37.17 15.60
N PRO A 303 11.01 -37.25 14.51
CA PRO A 303 11.15 -36.13 13.58
C PRO A 303 9.85 -35.82 12.84
N THR A 304 9.06 -36.82 12.45
CA THR A 304 7.75 -36.61 11.81
C THR A 304 6.78 -35.97 12.80
N TYR A 305 6.67 -36.47 14.03
CA TYR A 305 5.80 -35.86 15.05
C TYR A 305 6.23 -34.41 15.37
N SER A 306 7.52 -34.12 15.45
CA SER A 306 8.06 -32.76 15.60
C SER A 306 7.67 -31.85 14.44
N ASN A 307 7.73 -32.35 13.19
CA ASN A 307 7.29 -31.61 12.02
C ASN A 307 5.77 -31.36 12.02
N ILE A 308 4.96 -32.30 12.52
CA ILE A 308 3.50 -32.09 12.68
C ILE A 308 3.24 -30.99 13.71
N ARG A 309 3.90 -30.99 14.88
CA ARG A 309 3.77 -29.90 15.88
C ARG A 309 4.14 -28.54 15.29
N LYS A 310 5.22 -28.45 14.52
CA LYS A 310 5.64 -27.23 13.81
C LYS A 310 4.58 -26.78 12.79
N TYR A 311 4.05 -27.70 11.98
CA TYR A 311 3.03 -27.42 10.98
C TYR A 311 1.70 -26.94 11.62
N VAL A 312 1.26 -27.59 12.70
CA VAL A 312 0.06 -27.18 13.44
C VAL A 312 0.26 -25.79 14.06
N LEU A 313 1.40 -25.54 14.70
CA LEU A 313 1.73 -24.23 15.30
C LEU A 313 1.82 -23.10 14.25
N ASP A 314 2.38 -23.38 13.06
CA ASP A 314 2.37 -22.47 11.90
C ASP A 314 0.93 -22.13 11.49
N LYS A 315 0.06 -23.13 11.32
CA LYS A 315 -1.33 -22.93 10.89
C LYS A 315 -2.22 -22.19 11.89
N ILE A 316 -1.92 -22.24 13.19
CA ILE A 316 -2.65 -21.46 14.20
C ILE A 316 -1.90 -20.21 14.69
N SER A 317 -0.76 -19.87 14.09
CA SER A 317 0.06 -18.72 14.47
C SER A 317 -0.72 -17.40 14.48
N SER A 318 -1.57 -17.17 13.47
CA SER A 318 -2.42 -15.98 13.35
C SER A 318 -3.48 -15.88 14.46
N LEU A 319 -3.99 -17.01 14.96
CA LEU A 319 -4.89 -17.04 16.12
C LEU A 319 -4.13 -16.73 17.43
N LEU A 320 -2.91 -17.24 17.57
CA LEU A 320 -2.04 -16.91 18.71
C LEU A 320 -1.52 -15.47 18.66
N GLU A 321 -1.51 -14.83 17.48
CA GLU A 321 -1.17 -13.41 17.30
C GLU A 321 -2.35 -12.45 17.56
N ASP A 322 -3.58 -12.95 17.72
CA ASP A 322 -4.78 -12.18 18.11
C ASP A 322 -4.60 -11.54 19.51
N GLY A 323 -5.01 -10.28 19.68
CA GLY A 323 -4.91 -9.55 20.96
C GLY A 323 -5.88 -10.03 22.04
N THR A 324 -6.87 -10.85 21.66
CA THR A 324 -7.95 -11.36 22.53
C THR A 324 -7.66 -12.71 23.18
N VAL A 325 -6.54 -13.37 22.87
CA VAL A 325 -6.08 -14.58 23.60
C VAL A 325 -5.91 -14.27 25.09
N ASP A 326 -5.41 -13.08 25.39
CA ASP A 326 -5.10 -12.63 26.76
C ASP A 326 -6.36 -12.16 27.53
N SER A 327 -7.44 -11.77 26.84
CA SER A 327 -8.61 -11.15 27.49
C SER A 327 -9.57 -12.15 28.15
N GLY A 328 -9.33 -13.46 28.00
CA GLY A 328 -10.09 -14.50 28.69
C GLY A 328 -9.49 -14.98 30.02
N ILE A 329 -8.25 -14.60 30.34
CA ILE A 329 -7.55 -15.06 31.56
C ILE A 329 -7.71 -14.00 32.65
N LEU A 330 -8.77 -14.13 33.46
CA LEU A 330 -9.05 -13.25 34.59
C LEU A 330 -8.12 -13.60 35.77
N ILE A 331 -7.19 -12.70 36.11
CA ILE A 331 -6.30 -12.83 37.26
C ILE A 331 -6.87 -12.00 38.41
N THR A 332 -7.52 -12.65 39.38
CA THR A 332 -8.15 -12.01 40.54
C THR A 332 -7.33 -12.19 41.83
N PRO A 333 -7.45 -11.28 42.81
CA PRO A 333 -6.79 -11.43 44.11
C PRO A 333 -7.32 -12.67 44.86
N GLY A 334 -6.44 -13.38 45.56
CA GLY A 334 -6.73 -14.63 46.26
C GLY A 334 -6.47 -15.89 45.44
N MET A 335 -6.20 -15.79 44.13
CA MET A 335 -5.88 -16.95 43.29
C MET A 335 -4.56 -17.63 43.70
N SER A 336 -4.61 -18.96 43.79
CA SER A 336 -3.45 -19.83 43.83
C SER A 336 -2.89 -20.10 42.42
N ILE A 337 -1.76 -20.80 42.32
CA ILE A 337 -1.21 -21.25 41.04
C ILE A 337 -2.14 -22.28 40.37
N SER A 338 -2.94 -23.01 41.16
CA SER A 338 -3.96 -23.93 40.63
C SER A 338 -5.10 -23.17 39.96
N ASP A 339 -5.56 -22.08 40.56
CA ASP A 339 -6.64 -21.25 40.00
C ASP A 339 -6.19 -20.51 38.73
N LEU A 340 -4.91 -20.11 38.67
CA LEU A 340 -4.28 -19.59 37.46
C LEU A 340 -4.22 -20.65 36.35
N ARG A 341 -3.87 -21.91 36.67
CA ARG A 341 -3.90 -23.04 35.73
C ARG A 341 -5.31 -23.27 35.19
N SER A 342 -6.30 -23.35 36.09
CA SER A 342 -7.72 -23.48 35.73
C SER A 342 -8.20 -22.32 34.85
N SER A 343 -7.75 -21.09 35.13
CA SER A 343 -8.07 -19.91 34.30
C SER A 343 -7.45 -19.95 32.89
N CYS A 344 -6.33 -20.64 32.70
CA CYS A 344 -5.78 -20.91 31.36
C CYS A 344 -6.58 -21.99 30.60
N ILE A 345 -7.17 -22.95 31.32
CA ILE A 345 -7.99 -24.05 30.79
C ILE A 345 -9.41 -23.56 30.43
N SER A 346 -10.05 -22.79 31.31
CA SER A 346 -11.41 -22.25 31.13
C SER A 346 -11.48 -21.00 30.23
N ASN A 347 -10.50 -20.78 29.37
CA ASN A 347 -10.49 -19.66 28.42
C ASN A 347 -11.38 -19.97 27.20
N ASP A 348 -12.70 -20.01 27.42
CA ASP A 348 -13.71 -20.35 26.41
C ASP A 348 -13.59 -19.51 25.13
N MET A 349 -13.23 -18.23 25.26
CA MET A 349 -13.06 -17.34 24.10
C MET A 349 -11.92 -17.82 23.19
N PHE A 350 -10.79 -18.25 23.76
CA PHE A 350 -9.70 -18.86 23.02
C PHE A 350 -10.11 -20.22 22.44
N PHE A 351 -10.65 -21.14 23.26
CA PHE A 351 -10.97 -22.50 22.80
C PHE A 351 -12.11 -22.54 21.76
N LYS A 352 -13.10 -21.64 21.85
CA LYS A 352 -14.15 -21.48 20.83
C LYS A 352 -13.61 -20.98 19.50
N LYS A 353 -12.66 -20.03 19.52
CA LYS A 353 -11.93 -19.61 18.31
C LYS A 353 -11.04 -20.73 17.76
N LEU A 354 -10.33 -21.45 18.63
CA LEU A 354 -9.46 -22.56 18.25
C LEU A 354 -10.24 -23.69 17.57
N ARG A 355 -11.36 -24.15 18.13
CA ARG A 355 -12.23 -25.17 17.50
C ARG A 355 -12.67 -24.75 16.08
N LYS A 356 -13.04 -23.48 15.89
CA LYS A 356 -13.39 -22.94 14.55
C LYS A 356 -12.19 -22.90 13.59
N TYR A 357 -10.98 -22.60 14.08
CA TYR A 357 -9.74 -22.66 13.29
C TYR A 357 -9.35 -24.10 12.92
N CYS A 358 -9.44 -25.04 13.85
CA CYS A 358 -9.16 -26.46 13.61
C CYS A 358 -10.06 -27.04 12.51
N GLU A 359 -11.36 -26.74 12.52
CA GLU A 359 -12.28 -27.16 11.45
C GLU A 359 -11.99 -26.52 10.09
N LYS A 360 -11.40 -25.31 10.05
CA LYS A 360 -10.87 -24.76 8.79
C LYS A 360 -9.64 -25.54 8.33
N ILE A 361 -8.63 -25.68 9.18
CA ILE A 361 -7.37 -26.36 8.86
C ILE A 361 -7.61 -27.81 8.40
N LYS A 362 -8.57 -28.50 9.01
CA LYS A 362 -9.06 -29.84 8.63
C LYS A 362 -9.64 -29.91 7.21
N LYS A 363 -10.39 -28.88 6.77
CA LYS A 363 -10.87 -28.76 5.38
C LYS A 363 -9.69 -28.46 4.44
N ASP A 364 -8.82 -27.54 4.82
CA ASP A 364 -7.63 -27.16 4.04
C ASP A 364 -6.70 -28.37 3.81
N ILE A 365 -6.45 -29.23 4.82
CA ILE A 365 -5.63 -30.45 4.69
C ILE A 365 -6.28 -31.48 3.77
N ARG A 366 -7.61 -31.66 3.83
CA ARG A 366 -8.34 -32.58 2.93
C ARG A 366 -8.16 -32.17 1.47
N LEU A 367 -8.26 -30.88 1.19
CA LEU A 367 -8.08 -30.29 -0.16
C LEU A 367 -6.61 -30.21 -0.60
N THR A 368 -5.65 -30.21 0.33
CA THR A 368 -4.22 -30.08 0.03
C THR A 368 -3.68 -31.27 -0.79
N PRO A 369 -3.03 -31.06 -1.95
CA PRO A 369 -2.38 -32.13 -2.72
C PRO A 369 -1.31 -32.90 -1.92
N ASN A 370 -1.21 -34.22 -2.12
CA ASN A 370 -0.37 -35.12 -1.31
C ASN A 370 1.12 -34.69 -1.30
N ASN A 371 1.64 -34.33 -2.46
CA ASN A 371 3.00 -33.85 -2.67
C ASN A 371 3.36 -32.62 -1.79
N ASN A 372 2.41 -31.78 -1.39
CA ASN A 372 2.67 -30.64 -0.50
C ASN A 372 2.94 -31.05 0.97
N LEU A 373 2.46 -32.21 1.42
CA LEU A 373 2.64 -32.71 2.79
C LEU A 373 3.87 -33.64 2.93
N SER A 374 4.49 -34.03 1.81
CA SER A 374 5.70 -34.87 1.74
C SER A 374 6.90 -34.36 2.53
N ARG A 375 6.94 -33.05 2.80
CA ARG A 375 7.98 -32.36 3.60
C ARG A 375 7.81 -32.56 5.11
N ILE A 376 6.61 -32.91 5.58
CA ILE A 376 6.33 -33.18 7.00
C ILE A 376 6.87 -34.56 7.38
N PHE A 377 6.74 -35.56 6.50
CA PHE A 377 7.31 -36.89 6.71
C PHE A 377 8.84 -36.88 6.65
N GLN A 378 9.49 -37.55 7.60
CA GLN A 378 10.94 -37.72 7.61
C GLN A 378 11.49 -38.44 6.38
N SER A 379 12.75 -38.19 6.01
CA SER A 379 13.41 -38.82 4.85
C SER A 379 13.91 -40.25 5.12
N GLY A 380 13.94 -40.67 6.38
CA GLY A 380 14.23 -42.02 6.82
C GLY A 380 13.94 -42.18 8.32
N ALA A 381 13.84 -43.41 8.80
CA ALA A 381 13.78 -43.72 10.22
C ALA A 381 15.08 -44.36 10.72
N ILE A 382 15.33 -44.18 12.00
CA ILE A 382 16.31 -44.98 12.74
C ILE A 382 15.52 -46.13 13.38
N PHE A 383 16.06 -47.34 13.26
CA PHE A 383 15.59 -48.53 13.95
C PHE A 383 16.59 -48.86 15.06
N ASN A 384 16.11 -48.86 16.30
CA ASN A 384 16.94 -49.17 17.46
C ASN A 384 16.90 -50.69 17.69
N LEU A 385 18.03 -51.39 17.50
CA LEU A 385 18.14 -52.79 17.91
C LEU A 385 18.50 -52.88 19.39
N ASN A 386 17.63 -53.53 20.16
CA ASN A 386 17.94 -53.94 21.53
C ASN A 386 18.73 -55.26 21.52
N SER A 387 19.98 -55.21 21.03
CA SER A 387 20.99 -56.26 21.24
C SER A 387 21.80 -55.94 22.49
N THR A 388 21.85 -56.86 23.46
CA THR A 388 22.44 -56.67 24.79
C THR A 388 23.95 -56.41 24.80
N THR A 389 24.65 -56.59 23.68
CA THR A 389 26.11 -56.48 23.57
C THR A 389 26.60 -55.34 22.69
N ASN A 390 25.75 -54.66 21.92
CA ASN A 390 26.06 -53.36 21.27
C ASN A 390 24.81 -52.76 20.58
N PRO A 391 24.41 -51.50 20.87
CA PRO A 391 23.25 -50.86 20.25
C PRO A 391 23.59 -50.25 18.87
N THR A 392 23.39 -51.02 17.80
CA THR A 392 23.61 -50.55 16.42
C THR A 392 22.35 -49.92 15.81
N ASN A 393 22.41 -48.61 15.55
CA ASN A 393 21.31 -47.81 15.02
C ASN A 393 21.17 -47.96 13.49
N ILE A 394 20.28 -48.84 13.01
CA ILE A 394 20.10 -49.08 11.57
C ILE A 394 19.20 -48.00 10.95
N LYS A 395 19.77 -47.17 10.08
CA LYS A 395 19.07 -46.07 9.40
C LYS A 395 18.44 -46.52 8.08
N VAL A 396 17.13 -46.62 8.04
CA VAL A 396 16.36 -46.98 6.83
C VAL A 396 15.91 -45.70 6.11
N LYS A 397 16.29 -45.58 4.83
CA LYS A 397 15.95 -44.46 3.94
C LYS A 397 14.54 -44.68 3.33
N PHE A 398 13.63 -43.72 3.48
CA PHE A 398 12.27 -43.75 2.91
C PHE A 398 12.13 -43.05 1.55
N TYR A 399 13.21 -42.38 1.13
CA TYR A 399 13.37 -41.54 -0.05
C TYR A 399 12.44 -41.89 -1.23
N SER A 400 12.56 -43.06 -1.87
CA SER A 400 11.82 -43.41 -3.11
C SER A 400 10.35 -43.81 -2.95
N LYS A 401 9.77 -43.82 -1.73
CA LYS A 401 8.39 -44.30 -1.50
C LYS A 401 7.54 -43.41 -0.58
N LYS A 402 7.92 -42.13 -0.39
CA LYS A 402 7.22 -41.20 0.50
C LYS A 402 5.71 -41.10 0.27
N ASP A 403 5.26 -41.09 -0.98
CA ASP A 403 3.85 -40.89 -1.34
C ASP A 403 2.91 -41.97 -0.77
N ARG A 404 3.41 -43.19 -0.50
CA ARG A 404 2.63 -44.30 0.09
C ARG A 404 2.16 -44.02 1.53
N PHE A 405 2.84 -43.14 2.25
CA PHE A 405 2.57 -42.78 3.66
C PHE A 405 1.75 -41.49 3.80
N ILE A 406 1.56 -40.72 2.72
CA ILE A 406 0.87 -39.42 2.78
C ILE A 406 -0.62 -39.52 3.14
N PRO A 407 -1.39 -40.55 2.72
CA PRO A 407 -2.76 -40.72 3.17
C PRO A 407 -2.87 -40.86 4.70
N ASP A 408 -2.03 -41.68 5.33
CA ASP A 408 -2.04 -41.85 6.79
C ASP A 408 -1.51 -40.60 7.51
N LEU A 409 -0.56 -39.89 6.90
CA LEU A 409 -0.04 -38.63 7.43
C LEU A 409 -1.10 -37.53 7.40
N LYS A 410 -1.91 -37.45 6.33
CA LYS A 410 -3.09 -36.57 6.26
C LYS A 410 -4.07 -36.88 7.40
N GLU A 411 -4.35 -38.17 7.61
CA GLU A 411 -5.25 -38.63 8.67
C GLU A 411 -4.70 -38.25 10.06
N LEU A 412 -3.41 -38.50 10.33
CA LEU A 412 -2.75 -38.14 11.59
C LEU A 412 -2.74 -36.63 11.85
N ILE A 413 -2.49 -35.79 10.82
CA ILE A 413 -2.54 -34.32 10.99
C ILE A 413 -3.98 -33.86 11.22
N ILE A 414 -4.97 -34.46 10.54
CA ILE A 414 -6.40 -34.16 10.74
C ILE A 414 -6.87 -34.52 12.14
N ASP A 415 -6.46 -35.68 12.66
CA ASP A 415 -6.74 -36.10 14.03
C ASP A 415 -6.07 -35.17 15.04
N THR A 416 -4.74 -34.97 14.92
CA THR A 416 -3.97 -34.05 15.77
C THR A 416 -4.59 -32.65 15.80
N THR A 417 -5.10 -32.16 14.67
CA THR A 417 -5.77 -30.86 14.56
C THR A 417 -7.16 -30.86 15.20
N SER A 418 -7.94 -31.93 15.02
CA SER A 418 -9.29 -32.05 15.61
C SER A 418 -9.24 -32.14 17.14
N ASN A 419 -8.27 -32.90 17.66
CA ASN A 419 -8.06 -33.12 19.10
C ASN A 419 -7.23 -32.01 19.77
N LEU A 420 -6.63 -31.10 18.99
CA LEU A 420 -5.77 -30.01 19.46
C LEU A 420 -6.31 -29.21 20.67
N PRO A 421 -7.61 -28.82 20.74
CA PRO A 421 -8.13 -28.09 21.89
C PRO A 421 -8.02 -28.90 23.19
N ASN A 422 -8.37 -30.19 23.14
CA ASN A 422 -8.37 -31.07 24.30
C ASN A 422 -6.92 -31.46 24.67
N ASN A 423 -6.05 -31.67 23.67
CA ASN A 423 -4.63 -31.93 23.88
C ASN A 423 -3.90 -30.74 24.54
N ILE A 424 -4.26 -29.50 24.18
CA ILE A 424 -3.73 -28.30 24.85
C ILE A 424 -4.17 -28.24 26.32
N ILE A 425 -5.43 -28.55 26.63
CA ILE A 425 -5.92 -28.61 28.02
C ILE A 425 -5.11 -29.63 28.83
N SER A 426 -4.99 -30.87 28.33
CA SER A 426 -4.25 -31.93 29.02
C SER A 426 -2.75 -31.62 29.19
N GLU A 427 -2.13 -30.88 28.27
CA GLU A 427 -0.76 -30.44 28.48
C GLU A 427 -0.65 -29.30 29.50
N ILE A 428 -1.61 -28.36 29.57
CA ILE A 428 -1.63 -27.28 30.58
C ILE A 428 -1.77 -27.83 32.00
N GLU A 429 -2.54 -28.90 32.19
CA GLU A 429 -2.62 -29.65 33.44
C GLU A 429 -1.23 -30.11 33.94
N LYS A 430 -0.36 -30.48 33.00
CA LYS A 430 1.01 -30.99 33.24
C LYS A 430 2.09 -29.91 33.26
N ILE A 431 1.79 -28.65 32.93
CA ILE A 431 2.78 -27.56 32.99
C ILE A 431 3.14 -27.29 34.46
N ASP A 432 4.44 -27.15 34.74
CA ASP A 432 4.96 -26.89 36.07
C ASP A 432 4.52 -25.51 36.62
N PRO A 433 4.34 -25.36 37.95
CA PRO A 433 3.86 -24.11 38.54
C PRO A 433 4.70 -22.87 38.19
N LYS A 434 6.02 -23.04 38.03
CA LYS A 434 6.96 -21.96 37.74
C LYS A 434 6.80 -21.44 36.30
N SER A 435 6.60 -22.32 35.33
CA SER A 435 6.25 -21.96 33.95
C SER A 435 4.90 -21.25 33.87
N ILE A 436 3.90 -21.65 34.67
CA ILE A 436 2.60 -20.95 34.72
C ILE A 436 2.79 -19.52 35.24
N ILE A 437 3.49 -19.32 36.36
CA ILE A 437 3.81 -17.98 36.88
C ILE A 437 4.58 -17.16 35.82
N ASN A 438 5.68 -17.69 35.29
CA ASN A 438 6.52 -17.02 34.27
C ASN A 438 5.78 -16.73 32.96
N SER A 439 4.66 -17.40 32.68
CA SER A 439 3.83 -17.14 31.52
C SER A 439 2.87 -15.96 31.73
N LEU A 440 2.33 -15.77 32.93
CA LEU A 440 1.32 -14.75 33.26
C LEU A 440 1.92 -13.48 33.90
N PHE A 441 3.07 -13.59 34.57
CA PHE A 441 3.76 -12.51 35.30
C PHE A 441 5.19 -12.31 34.78
N SER A 442 5.79 -11.16 35.10
CA SER A 442 7.19 -10.81 34.80
C SER A 442 7.81 -10.08 36.02
N ASP A 443 9.11 -10.28 36.30
CA ASP A 443 9.82 -9.48 37.31
C ASP A 443 9.90 -8.01 36.88
N VAL A 444 9.43 -7.11 37.74
CA VAL A 444 9.52 -5.66 37.65
C VAL A 444 10.01 -5.16 39.01
N HIS A 445 11.29 -4.75 39.09
CA HIS A 445 11.94 -4.26 40.33
C HIS A 445 11.83 -5.20 41.55
N GLY A 446 11.78 -6.51 41.32
CA GLY A 446 11.64 -7.54 42.35
C GLY A 446 10.21 -8.02 42.60
N VAL A 447 9.21 -7.40 41.96
CA VAL A 447 7.80 -7.79 42.06
C VAL A 447 7.39 -8.49 40.77
N LEU A 448 6.80 -9.69 40.88
CA LEU A 448 6.20 -10.38 39.73
C LEU A 448 4.89 -9.69 39.35
N ALA A 449 4.97 -8.70 38.47
CA ALA A 449 3.83 -7.96 37.95
C ALA A 449 3.10 -8.76 36.86
N SER A 450 1.77 -8.75 36.86
CA SER A 450 0.99 -9.38 35.79
C SER A 450 1.32 -8.75 34.43
N LYS A 451 1.46 -9.56 33.37
CA LYS A 451 1.78 -9.04 32.03
C LYS A 451 0.68 -8.11 31.48
N SER A 452 -0.54 -8.22 32.00
CA SER A 452 -1.63 -7.27 31.78
C SER A 452 -1.33 -5.85 32.29
N LEU A 453 -0.62 -5.70 33.43
CA LEU A 453 -0.13 -4.40 33.90
C LEU A 453 0.86 -3.81 32.88
N ILE A 454 1.85 -4.59 32.45
CA ILE A 454 2.87 -4.15 31.47
C ILE A 454 2.23 -3.81 30.11
N LYS A 455 1.23 -4.58 29.67
CA LYS A 455 0.44 -4.31 28.46
C LYS A 455 -0.30 -2.97 28.55
N ASN A 456 -0.93 -2.64 29.68
CA ASN A 456 -1.61 -1.37 29.90
C ASN A 456 -0.63 -0.19 30.08
N MET A 457 0.50 -0.39 30.75
CA MET A 457 1.55 0.63 30.86
C MET A 457 2.20 0.95 29.51
N ASN A 458 2.36 -0.03 28.62
CA ASN A 458 2.77 0.23 27.22
C ASN A 458 1.76 1.09 26.45
N LEU A 459 0.45 0.91 26.68
CA LEU A 459 -0.59 1.76 26.09
C LEU A 459 -0.56 3.18 26.68
N LEU A 460 -0.36 3.31 27.99
CA LEU A 460 -0.17 4.61 28.65
C LEU A 460 1.08 5.33 28.12
N PHE A 461 2.22 4.63 28.04
CA PHE A 461 3.46 5.19 27.50
C PHE A 461 3.27 5.66 26.05
N THR A 462 2.67 4.82 25.20
CA THR A 462 2.43 5.14 23.78
C THR A 462 1.54 6.36 23.61
N SER A 463 0.47 6.48 24.40
CA SER A 463 -0.48 7.61 24.32
C SER A 463 0.07 8.92 24.89
N ASN A 464 0.88 8.87 25.96
CA ASN A 464 1.44 10.06 26.62
C ASN A 464 2.86 10.39 26.11
N ARG A 465 3.41 9.67 25.12
CA ARG A 465 4.79 9.84 24.62
C ARG A 465 5.09 11.26 24.12
N HIS A 466 4.09 11.92 23.52
CA HIS A 466 4.24 13.27 22.95
C HIS A 466 4.16 14.40 23.99
N GLU A 467 3.64 14.14 25.19
CA GLU A 467 3.41 15.15 26.24
C GLU A 467 4.70 15.51 27.02
N PHE A 468 5.77 14.68 26.90
CA PHE A 468 6.99 14.77 27.73
C PHE A 468 8.33 14.74 26.93
N VAL A 469 8.32 15.11 25.64
CA VAL A 469 9.56 15.15 24.82
C VAL A 469 10.37 16.42 25.10
N PHE A 470 11.09 16.46 26.23
CA PHE A 470 11.84 17.63 26.66
C PHE A 470 13.28 17.65 26.13
N ALA A 471 13.50 18.43 25.07
CA ALA A 471 14.78 19.12 24.89
C ALA A 471 14.70 20.50 25.59
N ASN A 472 15.67 20.80 26.46
CA ASN A 472 15.96 22.14 26.99
C ASN A 472 14.90 22.81 27.89
N LYS A 473 14.16 22.06 28.72
CA LYS A 473 13.43 22.60 29.89
C LYS A 473 13.95 21.98 31.20
N ARG A 474 13.85 22.70 32.33
CA ARG A 474 14.24 22.14 33.63
C ARG A 474 13.18 21.14 34.11
N PHE A 475 13.60 20.18 34.94
CA PHE A 475 12.69 19.17 35.49
C PHE A 475 11.56 19.81 36.32
N ASP A 476 11.91 20.80 37.13
CA ASP A 476 10.98 21.49 38.03
C ASP A 476 9.86 22.24 37.27
N ASP A 477 10.14 22.79 36.08
CA ASP A 477 9.14 23.44 35.20
C ASP A 477 7.98 22.50 34.82
N ASN A 478 8.18 21.18 34.93
CA ASN A 478 7.25 20.14 34.47
C ASN A 478 6.79 19.21 35.61
N LEU A 479 7.12 19.51 36.87
CA LEU A 479 6.84 18.65 38.03
C LEU A 479 5.35 18.34 38.18
N ASN A 480 4.46 19.30 37.89
CA ASN A 480 3.01 19.10 37.95
C ASN A 480 2.53 18.07 36.91
N SER A 481 3.05 18.12 35.68
CA SER A 481 2.76 17.15 34.62
C SER A 481 3.25 15.76 35.00
N PHE A 482 4.44 15.65 35.63
CA PHE A 482 4.94 14.37 36.13
C PHE A 482 4.11 13.81 37.29
N ASN A 483 3.63 14.63 38.22
CA ASN A 483 2.72 14.18 39.29
C ASN A 483 1.38 13.70 38.71
N LYS A 484 0.81 14.41 37.73
CA LYS A 484 -0.42 14.00 37.03
C LYS A 484 -0.24 12.69 36.24
N LEU A 485 0.94 12.45 35.67
CA LEU A 485 1.25 11.17 35.02
C LEU A 485 1.53 10.05 36.03
N LEU A 486 2.18 10.36 37.16
CA LEU A 486 2.37 9.41 38.27
C LEU A 486 1.02 8.95 38.84
N GLU A 487 0.03 9.84 38.93
CA GLU A 487 -1.34 9.49 39.31
C GLU A 487 -2.01 8.56 38.29
N LYS A 488 -1.89 8.83 36.97
CA LYS A 488 -2.35 7.92 35.90
C LYS A 488 -1.71 6.53 36.06
N ILE A 489 -0.41 6.46 36.38
CA ILE A 489 0.32 5.20 36.59
C ILE A 489 -0.19 4.49 37.86
N ALA A 490 -0.27 5.18 39.00
CA ALA A 490 -0.77 4.60 40.26
C ALA A 490 -2.21 4.06 40.13
N ASN A 491 -3.10 4.80 39.46
CA ASN A 491 -4.47 4.38 39.18
C ASN A 491 -4.57 3.15 38.25
N ILE A 492 -3.50 2.79 37.53
CA ILE A 492 -3.37 1.53 36.80
C ILE A 492 -2.74 0.45 37.70
N VAL A 493 -1.62 0.73 38.39
CA VAL A 493 -0.95 -0.23 39.29
C VAL A 493 -1.92 -0.78 40.34
N ARG A 494 -2.73 0.09 40.97
CA ARG A 494 -3.74 -0.27 41.99
C ARG A 494 -4.85 -1.20 41.46
N LYS A 495 -5.02 -1.34 40.14
CA LYS A 495 -6.03 -2.19 39.49
C LYS A 495 -5.50 -3.55 39.02
N PHE A 496 -4.19 -3.79 39.04
CA PHE A 496 -3.60 -5.02 38.53
C PHE A 496 -2.90 -5.83 39.61
N CYS A 497 -3.15 -7.13 39.60
CA CYS A 497 -2.58 -8.06 40.55
C CYS A 497 -1.08 -8.29 40.31
N ILE A 498 -0.40 -8.60 41.41
CA ILE A 498 1.01 -8.99 41.51
C ILE A 498 1.11 -10.36 42.18
N PHE A 499 2.22 -11.08 41.98
CA PHE A 499 2.45 -12.40 42.56
C PHE A 499 3.59 -12.38 43.60
N HIS A 500 3.30 -12.81 44.83
CA HIS A 500 4.29 -13.02 45.89
C HIS A 500 3.76 -14.08 46.87
N ASP A 501 3.98 -15.34 46.53
CA ASP A 501 3.44 -16.55 47.20
C ASP A 501 1.93 -16.76 47.00
N GLY A 502 1.32 -15.95 46.12
CA GLY A 502 -0.11 -15.90 45.82
C GLY A 502 -0.42 -14.64 45.01
N VAL A 503 -1.63 -14.54 44.46
CA VAL A 503 -2.07 -13.37 43.68
C VAL A 503 -2.71 -12.32 44.59
N PHE A 504 -2.13 -11.12 44.67
CA PHE A 504 -2.59 -10.04 45.54
C PHE A 504 -2.70 -8.70 44.80
N LEU A 505 -3.43 -7.74 45.37
CA LEU A 505 -3.28 -6.32 44.97
C LEU A 505 -2.11 -5.69 45.73
N PRO A 506 -1.33 -4.80 45.11
CA PRO A 506 -0.33 -4.00 45.83
C PRO A 506 -0.99 -3.13 46.90
N ASP A 507 -0.34 -2.99 48.06
CA ASP A 507 -0.71 -1.96 49.04
C ASP A 507 -0.30 -0.56 48.54
N GLU A 508 -0.80 0.51 49.15
CA GLU A 508 -0.58 1.86 48.61
C GLU A 508 0.91 2.28 48.65
N SER A 509 1.69 1.73 49.59
CA SER A 509 3.15 1.96 49.64
C SER A 509 3.89 1.26 48.49
N THR A 510 3.39 0.09 48.07
CA THR A 510 3.85 -0.67 46.91
C THR A 510 3.40 0.03 45.63
N VAL A 511 2.15 0.52 45.56
CA VAL A 511 1.63 1.33 44.44
C VAL A 511 2.49 2.57 44.23
N GLU A 512 2.78 3.36 45.28
CA GLU A 512 3.58 4.58 45.14
C GLU A 512 5.00 4.29 44.64
N LYS A 513 5.73 3.39 45.32
CA LYS A 513 7.12 3.04 44.97
C LYS A 513 7.20 2.46 43.55
N LEU A 514 6.36 1.47 43.23
CA LEU A 514 6.35 0.84 41.90
C LEU A 514 5.95 1.84 40.81
N SER A 515 5.02 2.76 41.08
CA SER A 515 4.65 3.81 40.11
C SER A 515 5.79 4.79 39.86
N LYS A 516 6.55 5.18 40.90
CA LYS A 516 7.74 6.04 40.76
C LYS A 516 8.84 5.34 39.97
N TYR A 517 9.04 4.03 40.17
CA TYR A 517 10.03 3.25 39.43
C TYR A 517 9.61 3.07 37.97
N LEU A 518 8.37 2.67 37.69
CA LEU A 518 7.83 2.55 36.33
C LEU A 518 7.89 3.87 35.55
N LEU A 519 7.52 5.01 36.17
CA LEU A 519 7.64 6.33 35.55
C LEU A 519 9.10 6.66 35.17
N SER A 520 10.05 6.18 35.98
CA SER A 520 11.49 6.38 35.75
C SER A 520 12.01 5.51 34.60
N ASP A 521 11.58 4.25 34.52
CA ASP A 521 11.90 3.34 33.41
C ASP A 521 11.31 3.85 32.07
N MET A 522 10.12 4.47 32.11
CA MET A 522 9.42 4.98 30.93
C MET A 522 10.05 6.28 30.38
N TYR A 523 10.48 7.20 31.26
CA TYR A 523 10.89 8.56 30.87
C TYR A 523 12.33 8.95 31.25
N GLY A 524 13.13 8.01 31.80
CA GLY A 524 14.53 8.27 32.18
C GLY A 524 14.69 9.19 33.39
N ILE A 525 13.68 9.29 34.26
CA ILE A 525 13.72 10.18 35.43
C ILE A 525 14.73 9.65 36.45
N SER A 526 15.69 10.50 36.85
CA SER A 526 16.65 10.15 37.90
C SER A 526 15.95 9.92 39.25
N SER A 527 16.36 8.88 39.98
CA SER A 527 15.84 8.58 41.32
C SER A 527 16.02 9.72 42.34
N LYS A 528 16.95 10.65 42.08
CA LYS A 528 17.07 11.92 42.83
C LYS A 528 15.76 12.71 42.88
N PHE A 529 14.89 12.57 41.88
CA PHE A 529 13.57 13.23 41.81
C PHE A 529 12.44 12.46 42.49
N HIS A 530 12.63 11.19 42.92
CA HIS A 530 11.58 10.41 43.61
C HIS A 530 11.10 11.06 44.92
N LYS A 531 11.94 11.91 45.54
CA LYS A 531 11.60 12.73 46.72
C LYS A 531 10.81 14.01 46.37
N LYS A 532 10.92 14.54 45.15
CA LYS A 532 10.14 15.70 44.66
C LYS A 532 8.76 15.28 44.14
N LEU A 533 8.67 14.10 43.52
CA LEU A 533 7.42 13.53 43.05
C LEU A 533 6.49 13.21 44.22
N LYS A 534 5.33 13.86 44.27
CA LYS A 534 4.27 13.61 45.25
C LYS A 534 3.09 12.97 44.54
N LEU A 535 2.74 11.74 44.94
CA LEU A 535 1.43 11.21 44.62
C LEU A 535 0.42 12.03 45.44
N PRO A 536 -0.63 12.63 44.85
CA PRO A 536 -1.65 13.30 45.64
C PRO A 536 -2.37 12.24 46.49
N ALA A 537 -2.54 12.52 47.78
CA ALA A 537 -3.35 11.68 48.65
C ALA A 537 -4.80 11.75 48.15
N GLN A 538 -5.24 10.73 47.41
CA GLN A 538 -6.64 10.61 47.02
C GLN A 538 -7.47 10.41 48.29
N ASN A 539 -8.41 11.32 48.53
CA ASN A 539 -9.51 11.07 49.47
C ASN A 539 -10.19 9.78 49.04
N ILE A 540 -9.97 8.70 49.78
CA ILE A 540 -10.59 7.41 49.53
C ILE A 540 -12.09 7.63 49.58
N PRO A 541 -12.84 7.46 48.47
CA PRO A 541 -14.28 7.40 48.56
C PRO A 541 -14.59 6.22 49.48
N LYS A 542 -15.30 6.45 50.59
CA LYS A 542 -15.84 5.34 51.39
C LYS A 542 -16.56 4.40 50.42
N PRO A 543 -16.40 3.07 50.54
CA PRO A 543 -17.15 2.15 49.70
C PRO A 543 -18.63 2.49 49.88
N LEU A 544 -19.31 2.81 48.78
CA LEU A 544 -20.74 3.00 48.80
C LEU A 544 -21.36 1.63 49.09
N ASP A 545 -22.23 1.55 50.08
CA ASP A 545 -22.81 0.29 50.51
C ASP A 545 -23.59 -0.41 49.39
N SER A 546 -23.69 -1.73 49.49
CA SER A 546 -24.20 -2.61 48.44
C SER A 546 -25.65 -2.32 48.06
N ILE A 547 -25.86 -1.82 46.84
CA ILE A 547 -27.15 -1.96 46.14
C ILE A 547 -27.12 -3.30 45.39
N ASP A 548 -27.31 -4.38 46.14
CA ASP A 548 -27.71 -5.66 45.57
C ASP A 548 -29.23 -5.67 45.30
N ASN A 549 -29.66 -6.57 44.41
CA ASN A 549 -31.08 -6.84 44.09
C ASN A 549 -31.88 -5.71 43.41
N VAL A 550 -31.66 -5.52 42.09
CA VAL A 550 -32.78 -5.29 41.17
C VAL A 550 -32.84 -6.44 40.16
N ASN A 551 -33.92 -7.22 40.27
CA ASN A 551 -34.09 -8.49 39.58
C ASN A 551 -34.62 -8.27 38.16
N LEU A 552 -33.74 -8.30 37.15
CA LEU A 552 -34.08 -8.06 35.74
C LEU A 552 -34.74 -9.29 35.08
N LYS A 553 -35.90 -9.68 35.62
CA LYS A 553 -36.78 -10.70 35.05
C LYS A 553 -37.57 -10.11 33.88
N SER A 554 -37.86 -10.92 32.87
CA SER A 554 -38.55 -10.51 31.65
C SER A 554 -39.98 -10.02 31.89
N ASN A 555 -40.41 -9.00 31.15
CA ASN A 555 -41.65 -9.07 30.36
C ASN A 555 -41.69 -7.99 29.27
N TYR A 556 -42.13 -8.38 28.07
CA TYR A 556 -42.54 -7.43 27.03
C TYR A 556 -44.00 -7.03 27.27
N THR A 557 -44.27 -5.76 27.57
CA THR A 557 -45.63 -5.23 27.44
C THR A 557 -45.63 -3.87 26.74
N LYS A 558 -45.98 -3.97 25.45
CA LYS A 558 -46.43 -2.91 24.55
C LYS A 558 -47.14 -1.75 25.26
N ASN A 559 -46.61 -0.53 25.10
CA ASN A 559 -47.45 0.65 24.97
C ASN A 559 -46.81 1.65 23.99
N MET A 560 -47.65 2.36 23.25
CA MET A 560 -47.29 3.08 22.03
C MET A 560 -47.83 4.51 22.10
N THR A 561 -46.94 5.48 22.21
CA THR A 561 -47.31 6.91 22.19
C THR A 561 -46.58 7.59 21.04
N THR A 562 -47.35 8.06 20.06
CA THR A 562 -46.85 8.53 18.77
C THR A 562 -46.37 9.98 18.84
N SER A 563 -45.10 10.25 18.49
CA SER A 563 -44.59 11.61 18.26
C SER A 563 -44.19 11.78 16.79
N VAL A 564 -45.06 12.46 16.05
CA VAL A 564 -45.01 12.80 14.61
C VAL A 564 -43.60 12.83 13.99
N THR A 565 -43.34 11.95 13.02
CA THR A 565 -42.17 12.04 12.14
C THR A 565 -42.43 13.07 11.04
N ILE A 566 -41.62 14.13 10.97
CA ILE A 566 -41.51 14.94 9.75
C ILE A 566 -40.60 14.18 8.78
N ASN A 567 -41.14 13.80 7.61
CA ASN A 567 -40.36 13.13 6.58
C ASN A 567 -39.33 14.09 5.98
N ILE A 568 -38.05 13.74 6.11
CA ILE A 568 -36.95 14.30 5.32
C ILE A 568 -36.27 13.11 4.61
N ASP A 569 -36.01 13.29 3.31
CA ASP A 569 -35.58 12.23 2.39
C ASP A 569 -34.22 11.60 2.79
N PRO A 570 -34.14 10.26 2.95
CA PRO A 570 -32.91 9.58 3.37
C PRO A 570 -31.93 9.31 2.20
N SER A 571 -31.64 10.32 1.38
CA SER A 571 -30.72 10.21 0.24
C SER A 571 -29.27 10.69 0.51
N GLU A 572 -29.02 11.42 1.62
CA GLU A 572 -27.66 11.79 2.01
C GLU A 572 -26.83 10.56 2.43
N GLN A 573 -25.85 10.18 1.60
CA GLN A 573 -24.82 9.20 1.97
C GLN A 573 -23.90 9.75 3.08
N LYS A 574 -24.33 9.56 4.33
CA LYS A 574 -23.59 9.93 5.54
C LYS A 574 -22.17 9.34 5.49
N THR A 575 -21.19 10.20 5.21
CA THR A 575 -19.85 9.77 4.79
C THR A 575 -19.18 8.89 5.83
N MET A 576 -18.84 7.66 5.46
CA MET A 576 -18.23 6.67 6.36
C MET A 576 -16.75 6.99 6.63
N ILE A 577 -16.55 7.99 7.48
CA ILE A 577 -15.25 8.43 8.00
C ILE A 577 -14.92 7.60 9.24
N LYS A 578 -13.67 7.12 9.35
CA LYS A 578 -13.21 6.40 10.54
C LYS A 578 -11.84 6.85 11.00
N GLU A 579 -11.74 7.22 12.29
CA GLU A 579 -10.46 7.41 12.95
C GLU A 579 -9.89 6.05 13.41
N LEU A 580 -8.57 5.85 13.21
CA LEU A 580 -7.87 4.60 13.44
C LEU A 580 -6.62 4.84 14.31
N GLY A 581 -6.50 4.07 15.39
CA GLY A 581 -5.29 4.05 16.20
C GLY A 581 -4.11 3.42 15.45
N LEU A 582 -3.27 4.25 14.82
CA LEU A 582 -2.05 3.79 14.16
C LEU A 582 -1.06 3.22 15.20
N LYS A 583 -0.37 2.12 14.84
CA LYS A 583 0.74 1.61 15.66
C LYS A 583 1.93 2.59 15.61
N PRO A 584 2.83 2.59 16.62
CA PRO A 584 4.06 3.36 16.56
C PRO A 584 4.83 3.12 15.25
N TYR A 585 5.18 4.19 14.56
CA TYR A 585 5.90 4.19 13.29
C TYR A 585 7.10 3.22 13.29
N ARG A 586 7.12 2.31 12.33
CA ARG A 586 8.25 1.41 12.03
C ARG A 586 8.57 1.55 10.55
N LYS A 587 9.81 1.97 10.20
CA LYS A 587 10.20 2.22 8.80
C LYS A 587 9.84 1.01 7.92
N THR A 588 8.95 1.22 6.96
CA THR A 588 8.52 0.23 5.97
C THR A 588 9.10 0.58 4.60
N ASN A 589 9.56 -0.42 3.84
CA ASN A 589 9.93 -0.17 2.44
C ASN A 589 8.64 0.01 1.62
N LEU A 590 8.22 1.26 1.42
CA LEU A 590 6.93 1.58 0.82
C LEU A 590 6.86 1.16 -0.66
N ILE A 591 7.95 1.40 -1.40
CA ILE A 591 8.06 1.09 -2.83
C ILE A 591 8.78 -0.25 -2.97
N SER A 592 8.10 -1.32 -2.56
CA SER A 592 8.47 -2.70 -2.91
C SER A 592 7.57 -3.17 -4.06
N ALA A 593 8.07 -4.07 -4.92
CA ALA A 593 7.28 -4.68 -5.99
C ALA A 593 6.03 -5.43 -5.46
N GLU A 594 6.09 -5.91 -4.21
CA GLU A 594 4.94 -6.52 -3.52
C GLU A 594 3.86 -5.47 -3.20
N ASN A 595 4.24 -4.30 -2.71
CA ASN A 595 3.32 -3.22 -2.36
C ASN A 595 2.73 -2.50 -3.59
N THR A 596 3.45 -2.44 -4.71
CA THR A 596 3.02 -1.73 -5.93
C THR A 596 2.27 -2.63 -6.92
N SER A 597 2.44 -3.96 -6.82
CA SER A 597 1.74 -4.98 -7.59
C SER A 597 0.21 -4.78 -7.64
N ASN A 598 -0.44 -5.44 -8.60
CA ASN A 598 -1.89 -5.38 -8.73
C ASN A 598 -2.54 -6.78 -8.75
N ILE A 599 -3.84 -6.82 -8.46
CA ILE A 599 -4.60 -8.08 -8.34
C ILE A 599 -4.60 -8.89 -9.65
N TYR A 600 -4.48 -8.25 -10.82
CA TYR A 600 -4.42 -8.92 -12.11
C TYR A 600 -3.07 -9.65 -12.32
N GLU A 601 -1.96 -9.06 -11.86
CA GLU A 601 -0.66 -9.75 -11.78
C GLU A 601 -0.69 -10.92 -10.78
N ASP A 602 -1.37 -10.76 -9.65
CA ASP A 602 -1.57 -11.84 -8.67
C ASP A 602 -2.45 -12.97 -9.22
N ALA A 603 -3.37 -12.66 -10.15
CA ALA A 603 -4.10 -13.68 -10.92
C ALA A 603 -3.16 -14.39 -11.91
N ILE A 604 -2.33 -13.67 -12.69
CA ILE A 604 -1.35 -14.27 -13.62
C ILE A 604 -0.41 -15.25 -12.92
N LYS A 605 0.02 -14.95 -11.69
CA LYS A 605 0.86 -15.87 -10.87
C LYS A 605 0.18 -17.22 -10.57
N LYS A 606 -1.17 -17.28 -10.64
CA LYS A 606 -1.98 -18.47 -10.32
C LYS A 606 -2.59 -19.17 -11.54
N ILE A 607 -2.72 -18.50 -12.69
CA ILE A 607 -3.28 -19.06 -13.94
C ILE A 607 -2.72 -20.47 -14.20
N SER A 608 -3.62 -21.42 -14.41
CA SER A 608 -3.25 -22.76 -14.83
C SER A 608 -2.83 -22.75 -16.30
N ILE A 609 -1.62 -23.24 -16.56
CA ILE A 609 -0.97 -23.31 -17.87
C ILE A 609 -1.17 -24.73 -18.42
N ASP A 610 -1.34 -24.87 -19.74
CA ASP A 610 -1.41 -26.18 -20.42
C ASP A 610 -2.61 -27.04 -19.95
N ASN A 611 -3.79 -26.41 -19.84
CA ASN A 611 -5.03 -27.02 -19.30
C ASN A 611 -5.55 -28.20 -20.13
N ASN A 612 -5.20 -28.24 -21.41
CA ASN A 612 -5.46 -29.32 -22.37
C ASN A 612 -4.32 -30.38 -22.39
N TYR A 613 -3.25 -30.18 -21.62
CA TYR A 613 -2.02 -30.97 -21.62
C TYR A 613 -1.31 -31.07 -22.98
N LEU A 614 -1.57 -30.15 -23.91
CA LEU A 614 -1.00 -30.15 -25.26
C LEU A 614 0.54 -30.11 -25.22
N PHE A 615 1.13 -29.19 -24.46
CA PHE A 615 2.58 -29.10 -24.31
C PHE A 615 3.14 -30.31 -23.54
N LYS A 616 2.47 -30.80 -22.50
CA LYS A 616 2.84 -32.04 -21.81
C LYS A 616 2.89 -33.24 -22.78
N ASN A 617 1.93 -33.34 -23.70
CA ASN A 617 1.85 -34.42 -24.68
C ASN A 617 2.98 -34.34 -25.71
N ILE A 618 3.28 -33.14 -26.23
CA ILE A 618 4.44 -32.92 -27.13
C ILE A 618 5.77 -33.26 -26.43
N VAL A 619 5.92 -32.86 -25.15
CA VAL A 619 7.08 -33.23 -24.33
C VAL A 619 7.16 -34.75 -24.13
N LEU A 620 6.03 -35.44 -23.99
CA LEU A 620 5.98 -36.89 -23.86
C LEU A 620 6.29 -37.63 -25.16
N GLU A 621 5.92 -37.07 -26.30
CA GLU A 621 6.20 -37.62 -27.63
C GLU A 621 7.70 -37.52 -27.95
N GLU A 622 8.29 -36.33 -27.86
CA GLU A 622 9.72 -36.10 -28.13
C GLU A 622 10.66 -36.82 -27.15
N LEU A 623 10.19 -37.14 -25.95
CA LEU A 623 10.96 -37.89 -24.96
C LEU A 623 10.58 -39.37 -24.90
N SER A 624 9.54 -39.82 -25.62
CA SER A 624 8.93 -41.15 -25.52
C SER A 624 9.96 -42.29 -25.55
N ALA A 625 10.75 -42.39 -26.62
CA ALA A 625 11.75 -43.44 -26.79
C ALA A 625 12.83 -43.43 -25.68
N TYR A 626 13.15 -42.26 -25.12
CA TYR A 626 14.16 -42.09 -24.06
C TYR A 626 13.60 -42.33 -22.64
N ILE A 627 12.29 -42.26 -22.48
CA ILE A 627 11.54 -42.60 -21.27
C ILE A 627 11.30 -44.12 -21.25
N THR A 628 10.85 -44.70 -22.37
CA THR A 628 10.64 -46.14 -22.53
C THR A 628 11.95 -46.92 -22.40
N SER A 629 13.06 -46.47 -23.00
CA SER A 629 14.37 -47.16 -22.92
C SER A 629 15.00 -47.16 -21.52
N ARG A 630 14.43 -46.40 -20.57
CA ARG A 630 14.78 -46.43 -19.14
C ARG A 630 13.69 -47.05 -18.26
N GLY A 631 12.66 -47.67 -18.85
CA GLY A 631 11.61 -48.39 -18.13
C GLY A 631 10.53 -47.50 -17.48
N PHE A 632 10.44 -46.22 -17.84
CA PHE A 632 9.54 -45.27 -17.19
C PHE A 632 8.14 -45.19 -17.83
N THR A 633 7.13 -44.96 -16.99
CA THR A 633 5.75 -44.76 -17.45
C THR A 633 5.51 -43.34 -17.93
N LYS A 634 4.83 -43.18 -19.08
CA LYS A 634 4.56 -41.88 -19.71
C LYS A 634 3.77 -40.89 -18.83
N SER A 635 3.03 -41.33 -17.82
CA SER A 635 2.27 -40.42 -16.95
C SER A 635 3.14 -39.55 -16.03
N SER A 636 4.39 -39.95 -15.79
CA SER A 636 5.26 -39.48 -14.70
C SER A 636 5.90 -38.09 -14.84
N ILE A 637 5.93 -37.48 -16.03
CA ILE A 637 6.64 -36.21 -16.26
C ILE A 637 6.16 -35.07 -15.35
N ASN A 638 7.08 -34.50 -14.57
CA ASN A 638 6.90 -33.23 -13.85
C ASN A 638 7.58 -32.07 -14.62
N ILE A 639 6.76 -31.19 -15.22
CA ILE A 639 7.17 -29.95 -15.90
C ILE A 639 6.74 -28.67 -15.17
N SER A 640 6.45 -28.75 -13.86
CA SER A 640 6.05 -27.59 -13.05
C SER A 640 7.04 -26.42 -13.08
N THR A 641 8.36 -26.67 -13.17
CA THR A 641 9.37 -25.60 -13.32
C THR A 641 9.22 -24.87 -14.65
N THR A 642 9.00 -25.61 -15.75
CA THR A 642 8.73 -25.02 -17.07
C THR A 642 7.48 -24.15 -17.05
N TYR A 643 6.36 -24.63 -16.49
CA TYR A 643 5.14 -23.82 -16.35
C TYR A 643 5.35 -22.58 -15.45
N SER A 644 6.16 -22.70 -14.39
CA SER A 644 6.53 -21.56 -13.54
C SER A 644 7.36 -20.52 -14.30
N ASN A 645 8.31 -20.97 -15.13
CA ASN A 645 9.09 -20.11 -16.01
C ASN A 645 8.23 -19.46 -17.10
N VAL A 646 7.23 -20.17 -17.65
CA VAL A 646 6.21 -19.62 -18.56
C VAL A 646 5.43 -18.50 -17.87
N ARG A 647 4.87 -18.75 -16.67
CA ARG A 647 4.18 -17.69 -15.90
C ARG A 647 5.07 -16.49 -15.61
N LYS A 648 6.35 -16.70 -15.26
CA LYS A 648 7.32 -15.62 -15.05
C LYS A 648 7.61 -14.84 -16.35
N TYR A 649 7.75 -15.53 -17.49
CA TYR A 649 7.96 -14.88 -18.78
C TYR A 649 6.74 -14.04 -19.20
N ILE A 650 5.54 -14.61 -19.10
CA ILE A 650 4.27 -13.93 -19.40
C ILE A 650 4.09 -12.72 -18.49
N LEU A 651 4.26 -12.87 -17.17
CA LEU A 651 4.17 -11.77 -16.22
C LEU A 651 5.18 -10.66 -16.55
N ASN A 652 6.44 -10.99 -16.83
CA ASN A 652 7.46 -10.01 -17.21
C ASN A 652 7.14 -9.28 -18.53
N LYS A 653 6.43 -9.92 -19.47
CA LYS A 653 6.03 -9.30 -20.75
C LYS A 653 4.74 -8.48 -20.64
N ILE A 654 3.81 -8.85 -19.76
CA ILE A 654 2.47 -8.25 -19.69
C ILE A 654 2.31 -7.26 -18.51
N SER A 655 3.10 -7.36 -17.44
CA SER A 655 3.10 -6.42 -16.30
C SER A 655 3.26 -4.93 -16.72
N PRO A 656 4.11 -4.55 -17.70
CA PRO A 656 4.18 -3.16 -18.17
C PRO A 656 2.85 -2.68 -18.78
N TYR A 657 2.24 -3.50 -19.65
CA TYR A 657 0.96 -3.20 -20.29
C TYR A 657 -0.23 -3.16 -19.31
N ILE A 658 -0.20 -4.00 -18.26
CA ILE A 658 -1.17 -3.96 -17.16
C ILE A 658 -0.98 -2.68 -16.34
N SER A 659 0.26 -2.33 -16.01
CA SER A 659 0.59 -1.14 -15.22
C SER A 659 0.12 0.13 -15.92
N ASP A 660 0.38 0.25 -17.24
CA ASP A 660 -0.12 1.34 -18.07
C ASP A 660 -1.66 1.39 -18.11
N ALA A 661 -2.33 0.27 -18.44
CA ALA A 661 -3.78 0.21 -18.48
C ALA A 661 -4.42 0.66 -17.16
N ILE A 662 -3.89 0.19 -16.02
CA ILE A 662 -4.36 0.55 -14.68
C ILE A 662 -4.26 2.06 -14.42
N THR A 663 -3.26 2.79 -14.95
CA THR A 663 -3.16 4.25 -14.72
C THR A 663 -4.41 5.04 -15.11
N THR A 664 -5.21 4.49 -16.04
CA THR A 664 -6.45 5.09 -16.57
C THR A 664 -7.70 4.22 -16.34
N THR A 665 -7.56 3.02 -15.76
CA THR A 665 -8.64 2.03 -15.58
C THR A 665 -8.61 1.32 -14.22
N ASP A 666 -7.87 1.82 -13.23
CA ASP A 666 -7.88 1.27 -11.86
C ASP A 666 -9.30 1.28 -11.27
N ILE A 667 -9.58 0.34 -10.37
CA ILE A 667 -10.94 0.11 -9.86
C ILE A 667 -11.33 1.26 -8.93
N LEU A 668 -12.49 1.88 -9.18
CA LEU A 668 -13.04 2.91 -8.30
C LEU A 668 -13.55 2.30 -6.99
N ILE A 669 -12.68 2.25 -5.99
CA ILE A 669 -13.02 1.83 -4.63
C ILE A 669 -13.63 3.02 -3.87
N THR A 670 -14.93 2.95 -3.58
CA THR A 670 -15.63 3.91 -2.71
C THR A 670 -15.69 3.40 -1.25
N PRO A 671 -16.01 4.25 -0.26
CA PRO A 671 -16.34 3.80 1.10
C PRO A 671 -17.60 2.93 1.13
N GLY A 672 -17.74 2.09 2.16
CA GLY A 672 -18.88 1.20 2.38
C GLY A 672 -18.77 -0.14 1.66
N MET A 673 -18.06 -0.21 0.52
CA MET A 673 -17.79 -1.45 -0.23
C MET A 673 -17.17 -2.54 0.66
N SER A 674 -17.66 -3.76 0.49
CA SER A 674 -17.10 -4.98 1.08
C SER A 674 -16.07 -5.62 0.15
N LEU A 675 -15.31 -6.59 0.67
CA LEU A 675 -14.39 -7.40 -0.14
C LEU A 675 -15.10 -8.20 -1.25
N SER A 676 -16.40 -8.51 -1.11
CA SER A 676 -17.18 -9.18 -2.16
C SER A 676 -17.52 -8.24 -3.31
N ASP A 677 -17.93 -7.00 -3.00
CA ASP A 677 -18.22 -5.97 -4.00
C ASP A 677 -16.95 -5.61 -4.78
N LEU A 678 -15.82 -5.56 -4.08
CA LEU A 678 -14.50 -5.36 -4.69
C LEU A 678 -14.09 -6.51 -5.62
N ALA A 679 -14.31 -7.77 -5.22
CA ALA A 679 -14.05 -8.93 -6.10
C ALA A 679 -14.90 -8.88 -7.38
N TYR A 680 -16.17 -8.51 -7.25
CA TYR A 680 -17.09 -8.32 -8.39
C TYR A 680 -16.62 -7.19 -9.31
N ASN A 681 -16.22 -6.05 -8.75
CA ASN A 681 -15.70 -4.91 -9.52
C ASN A 681 -14.34 -5.20 -10.19
N CYS A 682 -13.50 -6.09 -9.63
CA CYS A 682 -12.30 -6.58 -10.31
C CYS A 682 -12.64 -7.34 -11.60
N VAL A 683 -13.72 -8.12 -11.57
CA VAL A 683 -14.20 -8.97 -12.68
C VAL A 683 -14.97 -8.17 -13.73
N LEU A 684 -15.73 -7.15 -13.33
CA LEU A 684 -16.52 -6.29 -14.25
C LEU A 684 -15.74 -5.10 -14.85
N ASN A 685 -14.42 -5.03 -14.68
CA ASN A 685 -13.61 -3.94 -15.23
C ASN A 685 -13.38 -4.07 -16.75
N ASN A 686 -14.47 -3.98 -17.53
CA ASN A 686 -14.49 -4.21 -18.97
C ASN A 686 -13.50 -3.29 -19.71
N LEU A 687 -13.34 -2.04 -19.27
CA LEU A 687 -12.42 -1.07 -19.88
C LEU A 687 -10.94 -1.46 -19.67
N PHE A 688 -10.60 -2.03 -18.51
CA PHE A 688 -9.28 -2.64 -18.30
C PHE A 688 -9.09 -3.86 -19.21
N PHE A 689 -10.07 -4.77 -19.26
CA PHE A 689 -9.95 -6.00 -20.05
C PHE A 689 -9.90 -5.75 -21.57
N GLU A 690 -10.60 -4.73 -22.08
CA GLU A 690 -10.52 -4.33 -23.49
C GLU A 690 -9.11 -3.81 -23.85
N LYS A 691 -8.53 -2.96 -22.99
CA LYS A 691 -7.13 -2.50 -23.15
C LYS A 691 -6.15 -3.67 -23.04
N LEU A 692 -6.34 -4.55 -22.06
CA LEU A 692 -5.49 -5.71 -21.87
C LEU A 692 -5.55 -6.67 -23.08
N SER A 693 -6.72 -6.86 -23.69
CA SER A 693 -6.86 -7.68 -24.91
C SER A 693 -6.00 -7.15 -26.06
N LYS A 694 -6.13 -5.85 -26.37
CA LYS A 694 -5.33 -5.17 -27.42
C LYS A 694 -3.82 -5.29 -27.14
N ASN A 695 -3.43 -5.11 -25.88
CA ASN A 695 -2.04 -5.24 -25.44
C ASN A 695 -1.53 -6.70 -25.50
N CYS A 696 -2.38 -7.69 -25.22
CA CYS A 696 -2.05 -9.11 -25.38
C CYS A 696 -1.85 -9.50 -26.85
N GLU A 697 -2.68 -8.99 -27.75
CA GLU A 697 -2.46 -9.19 -29.20
C GLU A 697 -1.11 -8.62 -29.65
N GLU A 698 -0.74 -7.42 -29.20
CA GLU A 698 0.55 -6.79 -29.52
C GLU A 698 1.71 -7.62 -28.94
N ALA A 699 1.60 -8.05 -27.69
CA ALA A 699 2.59 -8.94 -27.07
C ALA A 699 2.75 -10.26 -27.82
N VAL A 700 1.67 -10.87 -28.32
CA VAL A 700 1.72 -12.08 -29.18
C VAL A 700 2.39 -11.80 -30.51
N LYS A 701 2.04 -10.69 -31.19
CA LYS A 701 2.69 -10.26 -32.44
C LYS A 701 4.21 -10.06 -32.23
N ASN A 702 4.61 -9.43 -31.13
CA ASN A 702 6.01 -9.24 -30.75
C ASN A 702 6.72 -10.55 -30.37
N ILE A 703 6.05 -11.49 -29.69
CA ILE A 703 6.61 -12.80 -29.31
C ILE A 703 6.79 -13.72 -30.52
N ASN A 704 5.91 -13.65 -31.52
CA ASN A 704 6.04 -14.42 -32.76
C ASN A 704 7.32 -14.07 -33.54
N LEU A 705 7.74 -12.80 -33.51
CA LEU A 705 8.99 -12.31 -34.11
C LEU A 705 10.27 -12.78 -33.39
N VAL A 706 10.17 -13.25 -32.14
CA VAL A 706 11.35 -13.72 -31.39
C VAL A 706 11.77 -15.10 -31.90
N PRO A 707 13.06 -15.32 -32.28
CA PRO A 707 13.55 -16.64 -32.69
C PRO A 707 13.37 -17.71 -31.62
N ASP A 708 13.00 -18.92 -32.05
CA ASP A 708 12.59 -20.02 -31.18
C ASP A 708 13.70 -20.46 -30.19
N ASN A 709 14.98 -20.31 -30.56
CA ASN A 709 16.11 -20.59 -29.66
C ASN A 709 16.14 -19.70 -28.39
N TYR A 710 15.50 -18.54 -28.39
CA TYR A 710 15.43 -17.66 -27.21
C TYR A 710 14.67 -18.33 -26.04
N PHE A 711 13.68 -19.16 -26.35
CA PHE A 711 12.81 -19.81 -25.36
C PHE A 711 13.49 -21.01 -24.67
N LEU A 712 14.70 -21.41 -25.09
CA LEU A 712 15.52 -22.44 -24.44
C LEU A 712 15.76 -22.20 -22.95
N ARG A 713 15.76 -20.95 -22.50
CA ARG A 713 15.95 -20.57 -21.09
C ARG A 713 14.69 -20.78 -20.22
N ILE A 714 13.51 -20.94 -20.83
CA ILE A 714 12.23 -21.15 -20.14
C ILE A 714 12.03 -22.65 -19.81
N ILE A 715 12.33 -23.52 -20.77
CA ILE A 715 12.26 -24.98 -20.61
C ILE A 715 13.27 -25.42 -19.53
N GLN A 716 12.86 -26.24 -18.57
CA GLN A 716 13.78 -26.80 -17.56
C GLN A 716 14.82 -27.73 -18.23
N SER A 717 16.09 -27.66 -17.84
CA SER A 717 17.14 -28.55 -18.42
C SER A 717 17.11 -29.98 -17.87
N HIS A 718 16.47 -30.18 -16.72
CA HIS A 718 16.24 -31.47 -16.09
C HIS A 718 14.74 -31.67 -15.89
N ILE A 719 14.18 -32.78 -16.38
CA ILE A 719 12.81 -33.22 -16.04
C ILE A 719 12.89 -34.25 -14.93
N TYR A 720 12.11 -34.07 -13.86
CA TYR A 720 11.94 -35.10 -12.84
C TYR A 720 10.82 -36.06 -13.25
N LEU A 721 11.09 -37.35 -13.18
CA LEU A 721 10.09 -38.42 -13.40
C LEU A 721 9.57 -38.97 -12.07
N ASP A 722 10.45 -39.04 -11.07
CA ASP A 722 10.07 -39.28 -9.67
C ASP A 722 10.79 -38.26 -8.75
N SER A 723 10.97 -38.60 -7.47
CA SER A 723 11.72 -37.83 -6.48
C SER A 723 13.26 -37.99 -6.52
N HIS A 724 13.81 -38.86 -7.37
CA HIS A 724 15.25 -39.21 -7.43
C HIS A 724 15.83 -39.16 -8.84
N GLU A 725 15.03 -39.49 -9.85
CA GLU A 725 15.49 -39.67 -11.22
C GLU A 725 15.20 -38.45 -12.09
N ARG A 726 16.29 -37.90 -12.65
CA ARG A 726 16.31 -36.70 -13.48
C ARG A 726 16.71 -37.05 -14.92
N LEU A 727 15.85 -36.65 -15.85
CA LEU A 727 16.06 -36.75 -17.28
C LEU A 727 16.76 -35.46 -17.75
N LEU A 728 18.04 -35.53 -18.11
CA LEU A 728 18.76 -34.41 -18.72
C LEU A 728 18.28 -34.25 -20.16
N ILE A 729 17.64 -33.12 -20.49
CA ILE A 729 17.04 -32.91 -21.82
C ILE A 729 17.76 -31.87 -22.68
N THR A 730 18.92 -31.36 -22.25
CA THR A 730 19.64 -30.22 -22.85
C THR A 730 19.65 -30.21 -24.38
N HIS A 731 20.07 -31.31 -25.02
CA HIS A 731 20.17 -31.42 -26.48
C HIS A 731 18.81 -31.53 -27.19
N LYS A 732 17.75 -31.94 -26.48
CA LYS A 732 16.37 -32.00 -27.01
C LYS A 732 15.55 -30.72 -26.78
N LYS A 733 16.03 -29.76 -25.97
CA LYS A 733 15.31 -28.51 -25.69
C LYS A 733 14.97 -27.72 -26.96
N ASN A 734 15.85 -27.74 -27.96
CA ASN A 734 15.66 -27.05 -29.25
C ASN A 734 14.34 -27.45 -29.93
N LYS A 735 13.97 -28.73 -29.90
CA LYS A 735 12.73 -29.22 -30.51
C LYS A 735 11.47 -28.77 -29.76
N LEU A 736 11.59 -28.52 -28.46
CA LEU A 736 10.48 -28.08 -27.61
C LEU A 736 10.28 -26.55 -27.67
N CYS A 737 11.13 -25.81 -28.39
CA CYS A 737 11.06 -24.35 -28.47
C CYS A 737 9.82 -23.84 -29.18
N SER A 738 9.45 -24.40 -30.33
CA SER A 738 8.24 -23.98 -31.06
C SER A 738 6.98 -24.30 -30.25
N ALA A 739 6.97 -25.45 -29.55
CA ALA A 739 5.89 -25.84 -28.66
C ALA A 739 5.76 -24.96 -27.42
N ILE A 740 6.86 -24.54 -26.77
CA ILE A 740 6.78 -23.61 -25.62
C ILE A 740 6.41 -22.19 -26.08
N LYS A 741 6.83 -21.77 -27.28
CA LYS A 741 6.43 -20.50 -27.90
C LYS A 741 4.93 -20.47 -28.19
N LEU A 742 4.38 -21.55 -28.75
CA LEU A 742 2.93 -21.73 -28.96
C LEU A 742 2.15 -21.70 -27.64
N LEU A 743 2.61 -22.43 -26.61
CA LEU A 743 1.99 -22.41 -25.28
C LEU A 743 1.98 -21.00 -24.67
N ILE A 744 3.05 -20.23 -24.85
CA ILE A 744 3.15 -18.84 -24.39
C ILE A 744 2.15 -17.93 -25.13
N THR A 745 2.07 -18.03 -26.46
CA THR A 745 1.15 -17.18 -27.24
C THR A 745 -0.31 -17.55 -27.02
N GLU A 746 -0.66 -18.84 -26.97
CA GLU A 746 -2.00 -19.31 -26.60
C GLU A 746 -2.42 -18.82 -25.21
N THR A 747 -1.50 -18.87 -24.22
CA THR A 747 -1.79 -18.37 -22.86
C THR A 747 -1.98 -16.86 -22.83
N ILE A 748 -1.22 -16.08 -23.62
CA ILE A 748 -1.34 -14.63 -23.69
C ILE A 748 -2.61 -14.20 -24.43
N SER A 749 -2.97 -14.83 -25.55
CA SER A 749 -4.24 -14.58 -26.25
C SER A 749 -5.45 -14.81 -25.34
N ASN A 750 -5.42 -15.88 -24.53
CA ASN A 750 -6.49 -16.20 -23.59
C ASN A 750 -6.36 -15.47 -22.23
N LEU A 751 -5.37 -14.60 -22.04
CA LEU A 751 -5.04 -14.05 -20.72
C LEU A 751 -6.17 -13.23 -20.05
N PRO A 752 -6.95 -12.38 -20.75
CA PRO A 752 -8.08 -11.67 -20.14
C PRO A 752 -9.09 -12.63 -19.51
N ASN A 753 -9.48 -13.68 -20.25
CA ASN A 753 -10.43 -14.71 -19.80
C ASN A 753 -9.85 -15.54 -18.65
N ASN A 754 -8.58 -15.91 -18.73
CA ASN A 754 -7.89 -16.65 -17.67
C ASN A 754 -7.79 -15.83 -16.37
N ILE A 755 -7.54 -14.51 -16.45
CA ILE A 755 -7.55 -13.60 -15.30
C ILE A 755 -8.95 -13.50 -14.70
N ILE A 756 -10.00 -13.29 -15.51
CA ILE A 756 -11.40 -13.27 -15.06
C ILE A 756 -11.76 -14.58 -14.33
N HIS A 757 -11.32 -15.72 -14.86
CA HIS A 757 -11.58 -17.04 -14.28
C HIS A 757 -10.85 -17.26 -12.94
N GLU A 758 -9.58 -16.84 -12.80
CA GLU A 758 -8.87 -16.95 -11.52
C GLU A 758 -9.39 -15.93 -10.49
N LEU A 759 -9.72 -14.69 -10.87
CA LEU A 759 -10.30 -13.70 -9.96
C LEU A 759 -11.61 -14.19 -9.32
N LYS A 760 -12.45 -14.89 -10.07
CA LYS A 760 -13.69 -15.53 -9.56
C LYS A 760 -13.43 -16.61 -8.49
N LYS A 761 -12.19 -17.08 -8.32
CA LYS A 761 -11.79 -18.06 -7.30
C LYS A 761 -11.10 -17.44 -6.08
N PHE A 762 -10.69 -16.17 -6.15
CA PHE A 762 -9.94 -15.53 -5.06
C PHE A 762 -10.78 -15.46 -3.80
N ASN A 763 -10.23 -15.94 -2.68
CA ASN A 763 -10.88 -15.79 -1.38
C ASN A 763 -10.73 -14.35 -0.86
N PRO A 764 -11.55 -13.88 0.10
CA PRO A 764 -11.54 -12.48 0.54
C PRO A 764 -10.17 -11.95 1.01
N ASN A 765 -9.29 -12.80 1.53
CA ASN A 765 -7.93 -12.37 1.88
C ASN A 765 -7.10 -12.09 0.62
N GLU A 766 -7.22 -12.88 -0.44
CA GLU A 766 -6.48 -12.67 -1.70
C GLU A 766 -6.99 -11.43 -2.45
N ILE A 767 -8.27 -11.07 -2.29
CA ILE A 767 -8.82 -9.78 -2.74
C ILE A 767 -8.22 -8.64 -1.90
N ALA A 768 -8.17 -8.79 -0.58
CA ALA A 768 -7.61 -7.78 0.32
C ALA A 768 -6.12 -7.54 0.09
N ASP A 769 -5.32 -8.61 0.00
CA ASP A 769 -3.87 -8.57 -0.22
C ASP A 769 -3.51 -8.22 -1.69
N GLY A 770 -4.44 -8.38 -2.62
CA GLY A 770 -4.30 -7.97 -4.03
C GLY A 770 -4.57 -6.47 -4.26
N LEU A 771 -5.56 -5.89 -3.57
CA LEU A 771 -5.98 -4.49 -3.72
C LEU A 771 -5.37 -3.55 -2.67
N PHE A 772 -5.06 -4.06 -1.48
CA PHE A 772 -4.54 -3.29 -0.34
C PHE A 772 -3.20 -3.84 0.14
N VAL A 773 -2.53 -3.09 1.00
CA VAL A 773 -1.26 -3.43 1.62
C VAL A 773 -1.21 -2.86 3.04
N ASN A 774 -0.75 -3.68 3.99
CA ASN A 774 -0.79 -3.37 5.42
C ASN A 774 0.44 -2.55 5.86
N ILE A 775 0.26 -1.24 6.00
CA ILE A 775 1.30 -0.26 6.31
C ILE A 775 0.95 0.46 7.63
N HIS A 776 1.88 0.48 8.59
CA HIS A 776 1.65 0.96 9.96
C HIS A 776 0.39 0.41 10.65
N ASN A 777 0.02 -0.83 10.30
CA ASN A 777 -1.16 -1.56 10.77
C ASN A 777 -2.52 -1.09 10.18
N VAL A 778 -2.48 -0.42 9.03
CA VAL A 778 -3.65 0.00 8.22
C VAL A 778 -3.53 -0.54 6.81
N TYR A 779 -4.61 -1.07 6.27
CA TYR A 779 -4.67 -1.55 4.88
C TYR A 779 -4.94 -0.36 3.93
N LEU A 780 -3.87 0.18 3.36
CA LEU A 780 -3.88 1.21 2.31
C LEU A 780 -4.10 0.57 0.94
N GLN A 781 -4.80 1.25 0.03
CA GLN A 781 -4.92 0.78 -1.35
C GLN A 781 -3.55 0.77 -2.06
N LYS A 782 -3.25 -0.26 -2.85
CA LYS A 782 -2.02 -0.28 -3.67
C LYS A 782 -2.02 0.80 -4.76
N SER A 783 -3.20 1.25 -5.21
CA SER A 783 -3.37 2.39 -6.12
C SER A 783 -2.79 3.69 -5.53
N LEU A 784 -3.06 3.97 -4.24
CA LEU A 784 -2.43 5.06 -3.50
C LEU A 784 -0.90 4.89 -3.47
N ILE A 785 -0.38 3.68 -3.21
CA ILE A 785 1.07 3.44 -3.17
C ILE A 785 1.73 3.71 -4.54
N ARG A 786 1.15 3.24 -5.65
CA ARG A 786 1.59 3.59 -7.02
C ARG A 786 1.58 5.10 -7.25
N LYS A 787 0.54 5.81 -6.79
CA LYS A 787 0.44 7.28 -6.90
C LYS A 787 1.49 8.00 -6.04
N LEU A 788 1.84 7.46 -4.88
CA LEU A 788 2.92 7.95 -4.02
C LEU A 788 4.30 7.72 -4.62
N GLU A 789 4.53 6.60 -5.31
CA GLU A 789 5.73 6.34 -6.10
C GLU A 789 5.90 7.36 -7.23
N LEU A 790 4.83 7.64 -8.00
CA LEU A 790 4.87 8.69 -9.03
C LEU A 790 5.18 10.08 -8.44
N ILE A 791 4.66 10.40 -7.25
CA ILE A 791 4.99 11.62 -6.52
C ILE A 791 6.45 11.63 -6.05
N PHE A 792 7.00 10.50 -5.63
CA PHE A 792 8.39 10.36 -5.21
C PHE A 792 9.35 10.51 -6.40
N ASN A 793 9.16 9.72 -7.46
CA ASN A 793 10.00 9.72 -8.65
C ASN A 793 10.01 11.08 -9.35
N SER A 794 8.86 11.77 -9.46
CA SER A 794 8.78 13.14 -10.01
C SER A 794 9.45 14.23 -9.17
N ASN A 795 9.88 13.95 -7.93
CA ASN A 795 10.66 14.86 -7.09
C ASN A 795 12.12 14.40 -6.87
N LYS A 796 12.47 13.19 -7.32
CA LYS A 796 13.81 12.59 -7.23
C LYS A 796 14.68 13.09 -8.39
N ARG A 797 15.31 14.26 -8.23
CA ARG A 797 16.34 14.74 -9.18
C ARG A 797 17.48 13.72 -9.29
N ALA A 798 17.94 13.50 -10.52
CA ALA A 798 19.11 12.65 -10.80
C ALA A 798 20.38 13.15 -10.08
N GLY A 799 21.27 12.22 -9.75
CA GLY A 799 22.63 12.46 -9.20
C GLY A 799 22.73 12.99 -7.76
N ASN A 800 21.72 13.68 -7.23
CA ASN A 800 21.86 14.40 -5.96
C ASN A 800 21.29 13.65 -4.74
N LYS A 801 22.12 13.49 -3.69
CA LYS A 801 21.67 13.05 -2.35
C LYS A 801 20.57 14.00 -1.86
N PHE A 802 19.36 13.48 -1.64
CA PHE A 802 18.18 14.27 -1.29
C PHE A 802 18.39 15.00 0.05
N LYS A 803 18.63 16.30 0.00
CA LYS A 803 18.77 17.17 1.18
C LYS A 803 17.43 17.87 1.46
N PRO A 804 16.60 17.37 2.40
CA PRO A 804 15.25 17.87 2.61
C PRO A 804 15.22 19.33 3.08
N ASN A 805 14.81 20.24 2.19
CA ASN A 805 14.39 21.58 2.58
C ASN A 805 12.98 21.51 3.17
N LEU A 806 12.77 22.09 4.36
CA LEU A 806 11.49 22.10 5.08
C LEU A 806 10.30 22.56 4.20
N ASN A 807 10.50 23.53 3.30
CA ASN A 807 9.47 23.98 2.37
C ASN A 807 9.08 22.92 1.33
N LEU A 808 10.04 22.12 0.87
CA LEU A 808 9.76 20.99 -0.03
C LEU A 808 9.02 19.88 0.72
N VAL A 809 9.46 19.55 1.94
CA VAL A 809 8.83 18.51 2.76
C VAL A 809 7.40 18.90 3.17
N ASN A 810 7.15 20.15 3.54
CA ASN A 810 5.79 20.65 3.83
C ASN A 810 4.89 20.63 2.57
N LYS A 811 5.41 21.01 1.40
CA LYS A 811 4.67 20.91 0.13
C LYS A 811 4.33 19.45 -0.21
N LEU A 812 5.28 18.53 -0.03
CA LEU A 812 5.09 17.09 -0.21
C LEU A 812 4.05 16.55 0.77
N LEU A 813 4.19 16.82 2.07
CA LEU A 813 3.24 16.42 3.12
C LEU A 813 1.81 16.89 2.80
N LYS A 814 1.65 18.12 2.30
CA LYS A 814 0.34 18.65 1.91
C LYS A 814 -0.24 17.91 0.70
N LYS A 815 0.56 17.61 -0.34
CA LYS A 815 0.08 16.79 -1.47
C LYS A 815 -0.31 15.39 -0.98
N LEU A 816 0.53 14.78 -0.15
CA LEU A 816 0.35 13.44 0.42
C LEU A 816 -0.92 13.36 1.27
N LEU A 817 -1.21 14.39 2.07
CA LEU A 817 -2.46 14.51 2.83
C LEU A 817 -3.69 14.67 1.94
N GLY A 818 -3.57 15.35 0.80
CA GLY A 818 -4.64 15.41 -0.20
C GLY A 818 -4.98 14.02 -0.74
N GLU A 819 -3.98 13.23 -1.13
CA GLU A 819 -4.18 11.87 -1.64
C GLU A 819 -4.68 10.91 -0.54
N VAL A 820 -4.11 10.93 0.67
CA VAL A 820 -4.52 10.02 1.75
C VAL A 820 -5.97 10.24 2.17
N LYS A 821 -6.50 11.48 2.09
CA LYS A 821 -7.93 11.74 2.38
C LYS A 821 -8.88 11.17 1.33
N THR A 822 -8.47 11.10 0.06
CA THR A 822 -9.35 10.72 -1.06
C THR A 822 -9.33 9.23 -1.39
N HIS A 823 -8.45 8.43 -0.76
CA HIS A 823 -8.38 6.98 -0.98
C HIS A 823 -8.92 6.22 0.24
N PRO A 824 -10.02 5.45 0.12
CA PRO A 824 -10.54 4.64 1.23
C PRO A 824 -9.57 3.59 1.76
N LEU A 825 -9.63 3.35 3.07
CA LEU A 825 -8.88 2.34 3.82
C LEU A 825 -9.74 1.11 4.05
N LEU A 826 -9.16 -0.09 3.93
CA LEU A 826 -9.83 -1.33 4.34
C LEU A 826 -9.72 -1.50 5.86
N HIS A 827 -10.85 -1.70 6.53
CA HIS A 827 -10.93 -1.98 7.96
C HIS A 827 -12.11 -2.90 8.27
N ALA A 828 -11.87 -3.99 9.00
CA ALA A 828 -12.91 -4.98 9.36
C ALA A 828 -13.74 -5.50 8.16
N GLY A 829 -13.13 -5.63 6.98
CA GLY A 829 -13.77 -6.16 5.76
C GLY A 829 -14.59 -5.16 4.94
N LYS A 830 -14.64 -3.87 5.35
CA LYS A 830 -15.26 -2.77 4.59
C LYS A 830 -14.31 -1.59 4.39
N THR A 831 -14.60 -0.75 3.42
CA THR A 831 -13.83 0.47 3.10
C THR A 831 -14.35 1.71 3.82
N PHE A 832 -13.45 2.60 4.26
CA PHE A 832 -13.78 3.83 5.00
C PHE A 832 -12.85 4.97 4.56
N PHE A 833 -13.32 6.23 4.52
CA PHE A 833 -12.38 7.35 4.44
C PHE A 833 -11.64 7.52 5.78
N PRO A 834 -10.34 7.83 5.79
CA PRO A 834 -9.64 8.14 7.04
C PRO A 834 -10.15 9.42 7.66
N GLY A 835 -10.32 9.42 8.98
CA GLY A 835 -10.58 10.64 9.74
C GLY A 835 -9.42 11.64 9.64
N GLU A 836 -9.71 12.90 9.96
CA GLU A 836 -8.81 14.03 9.77
C GLU A 836 -7.45 13.83 10.48
N SER A 837 -7.44 13.25 11.68
CA SER A 837 -6.23 13.00 12.44
C SER A 837 -5.48 11.75 11.95
N THR A 838 -6.19 10.68 11.60
CA THR A 838 -5.63 9.48 10.94
C THR A 838 -4.93 9.86 9.64
N ALA A 839 -5.59 10.62 8.76
CA ALA A 839 -5.04 11.05 7.48
C ALA A 839 -3.76 11.90 7.68
N LYS A 840 -3.77 12.84 8.63
CA LYS A 840 -2.60 13.66 9.01
C LYS A 840 -1.44 12.82 9.51
N LEU A 841 -1.68 11.87 10.43
CA LEU A 841 -0.63 11.06 11.02
C LEU A 841 -0.06 10.04 10.02
N LEU A 842 -0.94 9.39 9.25
CA LEU A 842 -0.57 8.43 8.22
C LEU A 842 0.23 9.10 7.09
N SER A 843 -0.12 10.33 6.70
CA SER A 843 0.67 11.11 5.74
C SER A 843 2.08 11.43 6.23
N LYS A 844 2.24 11.74 7.53
CA LYS A 844 3.57 11.91 8.15
C LYS A 844 4.37 10.61 8.22
N TYR A 845 3.70 9.46 8.28
CA TYR A 845 4.35 8.15 8.33
C TYR A 845 4.84 7.74 6.93
N LEU A 846 3.96 7.80 5.93
CA LEU A 846 4.27 7.53 4.52
C LEU A 846 5.39 8.44 3.98
N LEU A 847 5.41 9.72 4.36
CA LEU A 847 6.48 10.64 3.95
C LEU A 847 7.86 10.29 4.54
N SER A 848 7.91 9.76 5.76
CA SER A 848 9.16 9.28 6.37
C SER A 848 9.64 7.97 5.75
N ASP A 849 8.73 7.07 5.36
CA ASP A 849 9.09 5.84 4.66
C ASP A 849 9.71 6.15 3.29
N LEU A 850 9.03 6.99 2.49
CA LEU A 850 9.49 7.40 1.15
C LEU A 850 10.88 8.04 1.14
N TYR A 851 11.11 9.03 2.01
CA TYR A 851 12.31 9.88 1.96
C TYR A 851 13.33 9.55 3.06
N GLY A 852 13.10 8.53 3.89
CA GLY A 852 13.95 8.19 5.03
C GLY A 852 14.04 9.28 6.10
N ILE A 853 13.11 10.24 6.13
CA ILE A 853 13.17 11.43 6.99
C ILE A 853 13.09 11.01 8.46
N SER A 854 14.13 11.37 9.22
CA SER A 854 14.26 11.04 10.64
C SER A 854 13.15 11.67 11.48
N ILE A 855 12.81 10.98 12.57
CA ILE A 855 11.67 11.33 13.44
C ILE A 855 11.80 12.76 13.98
N ASN A 856 13.02 13.21 14.29
CA ASN A 856 13.29 14.55 14.83
C ASN A 856 12.84 15.70 13.92
N ILE A 857 12.72 15.48 12.60
CA ILE A 857 12.22 16.50 11.66
C ILE A 857 10.68 16.52 11.61
N ARG A 858 10.00 15.42 11.97
CA ARG A 858 8.54 15.25 11.91
C ARG A 858 7.79 16.14 12.91
N ASP A 859 8.38 16.38 14.08
CA ASP A 859 7.71 17.10 15.17
C ASP A 859 7.78 18.62 14.98
N ASN A 860 8.88 19.13 14.41
CA ASN A 860 9.03 20.53 14.00
C ASN A 860 8.04 20.97 12.90
N MET A 861 7.39 20.03 12.18
CA MET A 861 6.29 20.35 11.25
C MET A 861 4.93 20.53 11.95
N GLY A 862 4.83 20.30 13.27
CA GLY A 862 3.55 20.26 13.98
C GLY A 862 2.89 21.63 14.18
N SER A 863 3.65 22.64 14.60
CA SER A 863 3.10 23.89 15.15
C SER A 863 2.59 24.89 14.10
N SER A 864 3.26 24.99 12.94
CA SER A 864 2.96 26.01 11.92
C SER A 864 1.73 25.72 11.07
N LEU A 865 1.30 24.44 10.97
CA LEU A 865 0.19 24.01 10.12
C LEU A 865 -1.17 23.97 10.83
N LEU A 866 -1.23 24.17 12.14
CA LEU A 866 -2.46 23.95 12.94
C LEU A 866 -3.36 25.19 13.14
N LYS A 867 -2.99 26.37 12.60
CA LYS A 867 -3.76 27.62 12.78
C LYS A 867 -4.36 28.24 11.51
N LYS A 868 -4.20 27.64 10.32
CA LYS A 868 -4.92 28.05 9.10
C LYS A 868 -6.00 27.02 8.73
N SER A 869 -7.15 27.52 8.29
CA SER A 869 -8.31 26.73 7.84
C SER A 869 -8.00 25.90 6.58
N ILE A 870 -8.82 24.88 6.33
CA ILE A 870 -8.66 24.00 5.15
C ILE A 870 -9.28 24.68 3.92
N VAL A 871 -8.58 25.70 3.45
CA VAL A 871 -8.63 26.22 2.07
C VAL A 871 -7.22 26.05 1.53
N ILE A 872 -7.03 25.79 0.23
CA ILE A 872 -5.72 25.38 -0.31
C ILE A 872 -4.85 26.62 -0.58
N PRO A 873 -3.81 26.93 0.23
CA PRO A 873 -2.74 27.82 -0.24
C PRO A 873 -1.93 27.13 -1.35
N PRO A 874 -1.71 27.78 -2.51
CA PRO A 874 -0.71 27.36 -3.48
C PRO A 874 0.71 27.62 -2.93
N LYS A 875 1.71 27.87 -3.79
CA LYS A 875 2.95 28.52 -3.33
C LYS A 875 2.62 29.92 -2.78
N LYS A 876 3.60 30.59 -2.16
CA LYS A 876 3.76 32.05 -2.41
C LYS A 876 3.93 32.26 -3.92
N LEU A 877 2.81 32.45 -4.60
CA LEU A 877 2.73 33.14 -5.87
C LEU A 877 2.52 34.60 -5.49
N ASN A 878 3.35 35.50 -6.01
CA ASN A 878 2.99 36.91 -6.01
C ASN A 878 1.67 37.01 -6.80
N TRP A 879 0.64 37.58 -6.20
CA TRP A 879 -0.65 37.73 -6.86
C TRP A 879 -0.47 38.61 -8.09
N ASN A 880 -0.99 38.15 -9.22
CA ASN A 880 -0.86 38.85 -10.49
C ASN A 880 -2.20 39.46 -10.88
N PRO A 881 -2.38 40.79 -10.92
CA PRO A 881 -3.63 41.40 -11.37
C PRO A 881 -3.96 41.04 -12.84
N ASP A 882 -2.98 40.65 -13.66
CA ASP A 882 -3.23 40.13 -15.02
C ASP A 882 -3.80 38.71 -15.07
N SER A 883 -3.73 37.96 -13.96
CA SER A 883 -4.33 36.61 -13.89
C SER A 883 -5.82 36.62 -13.55
N ILE A 884 -6.39 37.78 -13.19
CA ILE A 884 -7.83 37.94 -12.95
C ILE A 884 -8.53 38.13 -14.29
N SER A 885 -8.81 37.01 -14.97
CA SER A 885 -9.77 36.99 -16.07
C SER A 885 -11.18 37.10 -15.48
N PRO A 886 -12.06 38.00 -15.96
CA PRO A 886 -13.35 38.27 -15.29
C PRO A 886 -14.25 37.05 -15.12
N LEU A 887 -14.32 36.16 -16.12
CA LEU A 887 -15.09 34.92 -16.09
C LEU A 887 -14.32 33.78 -16.73
N TYR A 888 -14.54 32.59 -16.20
CA TYR A 888 -13.89 31.37 -16.67
C TYR A 888 -14.83 30.16 -16.66
N VAL A 889 -16.07 30.22 -16.13
CA VAL A 889 -16.90 29.01 -15.92
C VAL A 889 -17.40 28.40 -17.24
N TYR A 890 -18.15 29.17 -18.05
CA TYR A 890 -18.64 28.65 -19.35
C TYR A 890 -17.49 28.42 -20.33
N LYS A 891 -16.49 29.32 -20.36
CA LYS A 891 -15.28 29.14 -21.16
C LYS A 891 -14.45 27.90 -20.79
N LEU A 892 -14.34 27.56 -19.50
CA LEU A 892 -13.73 26.29 -19.06
C LEU A 892 -14.56 25.10 -19.51
N ALA A 893 -15.89 25.14 -19.33
CA ALA A 893 -16.79 24.07 -19.73
C ALA A 893 -16.65 23.78 -21.23
N LEU A 894 -16.72 24.81 -22.07
CA LEU A 894 -16.48 24.69 -23.52
C LEU A 894 -15.10 24.09 -23.84
N SER A 895 -14.03 24.54 -23.17
CA SER A 895 -12.68 23.96 -23.39
C SER A 895 -12.56 22.48 -22.99
N ARG A 896 -13.45 21.99 -22.11
CA ARG A 896 -13.47 20.62 -21.58
C ARG A 896 -14.36 19.67 -22.34
N ILE A 897 -15.23 20.15 -23.22
CA ILE A 897 -16.06 19.30 -24.07
C ILE A 897 -15.16 18.52 -25.01
N ASP A 898 -15.25 17.19 -24.93
CA ASP A 898 -14.67 16.30 -25.92
C ASP A 898 -15.60 16.22 -27.12
N ILE A 899 -15.00 16.21 -28.31
CA ILE A 899 -15.72 16.02 -29.57
C ILE A 899 -16.24 14.57 -29.60
N ASP A 900 -17.52 14.36 -29.90
CA ASP A 900 -18.03 13.03 -30.27
C ASP A 900 -17.48 12.65 -31.65
N LYS A 901 -16.84 11.49 -31.70
CA LYS A 901 -16.06 11.00 -32.85
C LYS A 901 -16.72 9.83 -33.55
N ASN A 902 -17.61 9.10 -32.89
CA ASN A 902 -17.93 7.72 -33.25
C ASN A 902 -18.45 7.60 -34.69
N ASN A 903 -19.41 8.45 -35.06
CA ASN A 903 -19.98 8.47 -36.41
C ASN A 903 -18.97 8.89 -37.49
N PHE A 904 -18.04 9.80 -37.15
CA PHE A 904 -16.99 10.25 -38.06
C PHE A 904 -15.90 9.18 -38.25
N GLU A 905 -15.46 8.50 -37.19
CA GLU A 905 -14.49 7.40 -37.29
C GLU A 905 -15.02 6.26 -38.15
N CYS A 906 -16.30 5.89 -37.98
CA CYS A 906 -16.95 4.88 -38.82
C CYS A 906 -17.01 5.29 -40.29
N SER A 907 -17.56 6.46 -40.63
CA SER A 907 -17.63 6.90 -42.05
C SER A 907 -16.23 7.11 -42.66
N PHE A 908 -15.26 7.62 -41.88
CA PHE A 908 -13.88 7.76 -42.33
C PHE A 908 -13.24 6.40 -42.65
N ILE A 909 -13.42 5.40 -41.78
CA ILE A 909 -13.01 4.01 -42.05
C ILE A 909 -13.70 3.50 -43.32
N ASP A 910 -15.02 3.63 -43.42
CA ASP A 910 -15.80 3.02 -44.51
C ASP A 910 -15.47 3.60 -45.89
N LYS A 911 -15.42 4.94 -46.04
CA LYS A 911 -14.99 5.58 -47.29
C LYS A 911 -13.52 5.33 -47.62
N SER A 912 -12.64 5.21 -46.62
CA SER A 912 -11.20 4.99 -46.86
C SER A 912 -10.81 3.52 -47.14
N LYS A 913 -11.69 2.53 -46.87
CA LYS A 913 -11.48 1.11 -47.22
C LYS A 913 -11.00 0.91 -48.66
N ASN A 914 -11.55 1.68 -49.60
CA ASN A 914 -11.27 1.57 -51.03
C ASN A 914 -9.93 2.20 -51.46
N TYR A 915 -9.20 2.89 -50.58
CA TYR A 915 -7.90 3.47 -50.93
C TYR A 915 -6.83 2.37 -51.00
N PRO A 916 -5.97 2.31 -52.05
CA PRO A 916 -5.00 1.22 -52.23
C PRO A 916 -4.04 0.98 -51.05
N LEU A 917 -3.69 2.03 -50.29
CA LEU A 917 -2.88 1.92 -49.06
C LEU A 917 -3.63 1.23 -47.91
N VAL A 918 -4.96 1.41 -47.84
CA VAL A 918 -5.84 0.79 -46.84
C VAL A 918 -6.14 -0.66 -47.23
N ILE A 919 -6.44 -0.94 -48.51
CA ILE A 919 -6.57 -2.31 -49.03
C ILE A 919 -5.32 -3.14 -48.73
N LYS A 920 -4.12 -2.58 -49.01
CA LYS A 920 -2.81 -3.20 -48.74
C LYS A 920 -2.47 -3.32 -47.24
N TYR A 921 -3.22 -2.66 -46.36
CA TYR A 921 -3.10 -2.76 -44.90
C TYR A 921 -4.09 -3.78 -44.34
N LEU A 922 -5.36 -3.75 -44.79
CA LEU A 922 -6.41 -4.70 -44.44
C LEU A 922 -6.03 -6.14 -44.78
N SER A 923 -5.44 -6.37 -45.96
CA SER A 923 -4.92 -7.70 -46.35
C SER A 923 -3.77 -8.23 -45.48
N LYS A 924 -3.37 -7.49 -44.44
CA LYS A 924 -2.37 -7.89 -43.44
C LYS A 924 -2.83 -7.72 -41.98
N ARG A 925 -3.99 -7.09 -41.70
CA ARG A 925 -4.51 -6.82 -40.35
C ARG A 925 -6.03 -6.69 -40.33
N GLU A 926 -6.68 -7.43 -39.43
CA GLU A 926 -8.14 -7.51 -39.28
C GLU A 926 -8.83 -6.20 -38.86
N LYS A 927 -8.10 -5.27 -38.20
CA LYS A 927 -8.64 -4.00 -37.74
C LYS A 927 -7.74 -2.83 -38.13
N ILE A 928 -8.33 -1.80 -38.74
CA ILE A 928 -7.69 -0.51 -38.98
C ILE A 928 -7.77 0.31 -37.68
N ASN A 929 -6.66 0.95 -37.32
CA ASN A 929 -6.63 2.04 -36.35
C ASN A 929 -6.18 3.30 -37.11
N ILE A 930 -6.88 4.41 -36.94
CA ILE A 930 -6.69 5.65 -37.72
C ILE A 930 -6.51 6.82 -36.76
N ASP A 931 -5.37 7.51 -36.85
CA ASP A 931 -5.12 8.69 -36.02
C ASP A 931 -5.70 9.96 -36.67
N LEU A 932 -6.86 10.37 -36.19
CA LEU A 932 -7.59 11.59 -36.58
C LEU A 932 -7.45 12.72 -35.55
N SER A 933 -6.48 12.63 -34.62
CA SER A 933 -6.31 13.59 -33.52
C SER A 933 -6.10 15.04 -33.96
N ILE A 934 -5.43 15.27 -35.09
CA ILE A 934 -5.23 16.61 -35.65
C ILE A 934 -6.55 17.15 -36.19
N THR A 935 -7.33 16.36 -36.92
CA THR A 935 -8.68 16.75 -37.37
C THR A 935 -9.59 17.12 -36.19
N TYR A 936 -9.58 16.34 -35.09
CA TYR A 936 -10.39 16.68 -33.91
C TYR A 936 -9.91 17.94 -33.18
N ASN A 937 -8.59 18.18 -33.13
CA ASN A 937 -8.07 19.43 -32.59
C ASN A 937 -8.47 20.63 -33.46
N ASN A 938 -8.44 20.49 -34.78
CA ASN A 938 -8.90 21.54 -35.71
C ASN A 938 -10.39 21.84 -35.53
N VAL A 939 -11.24 20.80 -35.50
CA VAL A 939 -12.69 20.93 -35.24
C VAL A 939 -12.96 21.59 -33.88
N LYS A 940 -12.24 21.19 -32.82
CA LYS A 940 -12.37 21.79 -31.49
C LYS A 940 -11.91 23.25 -31.45
N ASN A 941 -10.83 23.60 -32.17
CA ASN A 941 -10.36 24.98 -32.29
C ASN A 941 -11.36 25.86 -33.06
N TYR A 942 -11.93 25.37 -34.17
CA TYR A 942 -12.97 26.07 -34.94
C TYR A 942 -14.21 26.37 -34.08
N ILE A 943 -14.67 25.39 -33.28
CA ILE A 943 -15.76 25.58 -32.32
C ILE A 943 -15.37 26.63 -31.27
N LEU A 944 -14.19 26.53 -30.65
CA LEU A 944 -13.71 27.50 -29.65
C LEU A 944 -13.61 28.92 -30.21
N GLU A 945 -13.17 29.08 -31.45
CA GLU A 945 -13.06 30.35 -32.15
C GLU A 945 -14.44 30.96 -32.42
N LYS A 946 -15.36 30.19 -33.04
CA LYS A 946 -16.73 30.66 -33.32
C LYS A 946 -17.50 31.02 -32.04
N PHE A 947 -17.32 30.29 -30.95
CA PHE A 947 -18.04 30.52 -29.68
C PHE A 947 -17.41 31.59 -28.78
N SER A 948 -16.11 31.92 -28.91
CA SER A 948 -15.48 32.87 -27.98
C SER A 948 -16.01 34.31 -28.03
N PRO A 949 -16.53 34.86 -29.16
CA PRO A 949 -17.21 36.16 -29.16
C PRO A 949 -18.53 36.11 -28.38
N PHE A 950 -19.41 35.15 -28.71
CA PHE A 950 -20.68 34.96 -28.01
C PHE A 950 -20.49 34.75 -26.50
N LEU A 951 -19.54 33.89 -26.12
CA LEU A 951 -19.24 33.68 -24.70
C LEU A 951 -18.83 34.98 -24.00
N LYS A 952 -18.00 35.84 -24.63
CA LYS A 952 -17.58 37.10 -24.02
C LYS A 952 -18.78 38.04 -23.76
N GLU A 953 -19.71 38.12 -24.70
CA GLU A 953 -20.91 38.96 -24.62
C GLU A 953 -21.86 38.45 -23.53
N ILE A 954 -22.22 37.16 -23.56
CA ILE A 954 -23.16 36.58 -22.58
C ILE A 954 -22.53 36.44 -21.17
N GLU A 955 -21.21 36.35 -21.06
CA GLU A 955 -20.46 36.42 -19.78
C GLU A 955 -20.43 37.86 -19.19
N GLU A 956 -20.78 38.91 -19.94
CA GLU A 956 -21.05 40.24 -19.39
C GLU A 956 -22.46 40.32 -18.80
N GLU A 957 -23.49 39.85 -19.51
CA GLU A 957 -24.88 39.87 -19.03
C GLU A 957 -25.14 38.90 -17.85
N THR A 958 -24.73 37.63 -17.98
CA THR A 958 -25.05 36.58 -16.97
C THR A 958 -24.36 36.81 -15.62
N ARG A 959 -23.30 37.62 -15.59
CA ARG A 959 -22.57 38.04 -14.38
C ARG A 959 -23.43 38.88 -13.43
N GLU A 960 -24.40 39.60 -13.96
CA GLU A 960 -25.35 40.38 -13.16
C GLU A 960 -26.40 39.48 -12.50
N LYS A 961 -26.63 38.29 -13.07
CA LYS A 961 -27.71 37.35 -12.70
C LYS A 961 -27.19 36.27 -11.74
N ILE A 962 -26.08 35.59 -12.07
CA ILE A 962 -25.40 34.66 -11.15
C ILE A 962 -24.44 35.43 -10.25
N LYS A 963 -24.99 36.13 -9.26
CA LYS A 963 -24.22 36.80 -8.20
C LYS A 963 -23.96 35.81 -7.04
N PRO A 964 -22.69 35.52 -6.69
CA PRO A 964 -22.38 34.77 -5.46
C PRO A 964 -22.96 35.48 -4.23
N THR A 965 -23.58 34.74 -3.30
CA THR A 965 -24.21 35.30 -2.09
C THR A 965 -23.59 34.75 -0.81
N ASN A 966 -23.67 35.52 0.27
CA ASN A 966 -23.22 35.08 1.59
C ASN A 966 -24.09 33.91 2.10
N GLY A 967 -23.45 32.81 2.45
CA GLY A 967 -24.06 31.55 2.89
C GLY A 967 -24.02 30.42 1.85
N MET A 968 -23.96 30.77 0.56
CA MET A 968 -23.99 29.85 -0.58
C MET A 968 -22.77 28.92 -0.59
N THR A 969 -22.99 27.63 -0.85
CA THR A 969 -21.94 26.63 -1.04
C THR A 969 -21.39 26.65 -2.46
N ILE A 970 -20.20 26.09 -2.68
CA ILE A 970 -19.64 25.93 -4.03
C ILE A 970 -20.48 24.98 -4.89
N ASP A 971 -21.24 24.08 -4.27
CA ASP A 971 -22.10 23.12 -4.93
C ASP A 971 -23.42 23.77 -5.42
N GLU A 972 -24.03 24.65 -4.61
CA GLU A 972 -25.12 25.54 -5.04
C GLU A 972 -24.67 26.52 -6.14
N LEU A 973 -23.46 27.11 -6.02
CA LEU A 973 -22.89 27.97 -7.05
C LEU A 973 -22.70 27.20 -8.37
N ARG A 974 -22.20 25.95 -8.32
CA ARG A 974 -22.11 25.10 -9.51
C ARG A 974 -23.48 24.83 -10.12
N LEU A 975 -24.49 24.54 -9.31
CA LEU A 975 -25.85 24.30 -9.78
C LEU A 975 -26.44 25.54 -10.47
N ALA A 976 -26.24 26.74 -9.91
CA ALA A 976 -26.67 28.00 -10.52
C ALA A 976 -26.05 28.25 -11.91
N TYR A 977 -24.79 27.86 -12.14
CA TYR A 977 -24.17 27.90 -13.48
C TYR A 977 -24.64 26.75 -14.40
N ALA A 978 -24.94 25.57 -13.86
CA ALA A 978 -25.38 24.41 -14.65
C ALA A 978 -26.86 24.46 -15.06
N SER A 979 -27.68 25.28 -14.38
CA SER A 979 -29.13 25.39 -14.54
C SER A 979 -29.60 26.79 -14.93
N ASN A 980 -28.72 27.62 -15.50
CA ASN A 980 -29.09 28.91 -16.07
C ASN A 980 -29.71 28.70 -17.46
N GLU A 981 -31.01 28.41 -17.50
CA GLU A 981 -31.72 28.18 -18.76
C GLU A 981 -31.70 29.40 -19.70
N GLU A 982 -31.65 30.63 -19.18
CA GLU A 982 -31.57 31.83 -20.04
C GLU A 982 -30.25 31.89 -20.84
N PHE A 983 -29.13 31.52 -20.21
CA PHE A 983 -27.86 31.30 -20.90
C PHE A 983 -27.97 30.14 -21.90
N LEU A 984 -28.61 29.03 -21.50
CA LEU A 984 -28.74 27.86 -22.36
C LEU A 984 -29.66 28.11 -23.56
N ASP A 985 -30.68 28.97 -23.46
CA ASP A 985 -31.56 29.38 -24.57
C ASP A 985 -30.85 30.28 -25.56
N LYS A 986 -30.14 31.32 -25.09
CA LYS A 986 -29.32 32.17 -25.95
C LYS A 986 -28.19 31.37 -26.62
N LEU A 987 -27.64 30.37 -25.92
CA LEU A 987 -26.68 29.42 -26.47
C LEU A 987 -27.33 28.46 -27.49
N ARG A 988 -28.56 27.96 -27.25
CA ARG A 988 -29.35 27.17 -28.21
C ARG A 988 -29.57 27.96 -29.50
N GLU A 989 -30.00 29.22 -29.39
CA GLU A 989 -30.18 30.13 -30.53
C GLU A 989 -28.87 30.39 -31.28
N PHE A 990 -27.77 30.63 -30.55
CA PHE A 990 -26.44 30.82 -31.14
C PHE A 990 -25.94 29.56 -31.87
N CYS A 991 -26.14 28.36 -31.30
CA CYS A 991 -25.82 27.10 -31.96
C CYS A 991 -26.57 26.95 -33.29
N THR A 992 -27.86 27.30 -33.36
CA THR A 992 -28.65 27.31 -34.61
C THR A 992 -28.08 28.30 -35.63
N LYS A 993 -27.67 29.51 -35.21
CA LYS A 993 -27.01 30.49 -36.10
C LYS A 993 -25.68 29.95 -36.65
N VAL A 994 -24.87 29.29 -35.84
CA VAL A 994 -23.60 28.68 -36.29
C VAL A 994 -23.83 27.48 -37.21
N ILE A 995 -24.83 26.63 -36.93
CA ILE A 995 -25.22 25.52 -37.81
C ILE A 995 -25.65 26.06 -39.19
N ASN A 996 -26.56 27.04 -39.22
CA ASN A 996 -26.98 27.66 -40.48
C ASN A 996 -25.79 28.32 -41.23
N SER A 997 -24.81 28.87 -40.52
CA SER A 997 -23.57 29.38 -41.12
C SER A 997 -22.66 28.28 -41.68
N ILE A 998 -22.68 27.06 -41.13
CA ILE A 998 -21.90 25.92 -41.61
C ILE A 998 -22.52 25.36 -42.90
N ASN A 999 -23.84 25.13 -42.90
CA ASN A 999 -24.58 24.62 -44.05
C ASN A 999 -24.47 25.56 -45.28
N ASN A 1000 -24.22 26.86 -45.04
CA ASN A 1000 -24.08 27.90 -46.07
C ASN A 1000 -22.62 28.26 -46.42
N HIS A 1001 -21.61 27.62 -45.83
CA HIS A 1001 -20.20 27.97 -46.05
C HIS A 1001 -19.60 27.29 -47.30
N SER A 1002 -18.62 27.95 -47.93
CA SER A 1002 -17.82 27.36 -49.01
C SER A 1002 -16.94 26.21 -48.52
N SER A 1003 -16.75 25.19 -49.36
CA SER A 1003 -16.04 23.94 -49.00
C SER A 1003 -14.68 24.16 -48.34
N THR A 1004 -13.92 25.16 -48.79
CA THR A 1004 -12.52 25.42 -48.43
C THR A 1004 -12.27 25.51 -46.93
N THR A 1005 -13.14 26.16 -46.16
CA THR A 1005 -12.95 26.29 -44.70
C THR A 1005 -13.13 24.95 -43.98
N LEU A 1006 -13.99 24.07 -44.49
CA LEU A 1006 -14.22 22.72 -43.95
C LEU A 1006 -13.16 21.73 -44.46
N GLU A 1007 -12.68 21.90 -45.70
CA GLU A 1007 -11.52 21.17 -46.25
C GLU A 1007 -10.32 21.29 -45.30
N ASP A 1008 -10.02 22.48 -44.78
CA ASP A 1008 -8.85 22.74 -43.94
C ASP A 1008 -8.92 22.19 -42.51
N LEU A 1009 -10.11 21.84 -42.01
CA LEU A 1009 -10.24 21.10 -40.77
C LEU A 1009 -9.65 19.68 -40.89
N ILE A 1010 -9.67 19.08 -42.08
CA ILE A 1010 -9.14 17.72 -42.34
C ILE A 1010 -7.61 17.75 -42.39
N GLN A 1011 -6.96 16.95 -41.54
CA GLN A 1011 -5.50 16.83 -41.51
C GLN A 1011 -4.91 16.28 -42.84
N LEU A 1012 -3.84 16.91 -43.33
CA LEU A 1012 -3.23 16.60 -44.64
C LEU A 1012 -2.64 15.18 -44.76
N ARG A 1013 -2.30 14.54 -43.64
CA ARG A 1013 -1.74 13.18 -43.57
C ARG A 1013 -2.38 12.43 -42.39
N VAL A 1014 -2.97 11.27 -42.66
CA VAL A 1014 -3.66 10.45 -41.66
C VAL A 1014 -2.87 9.14 -41.44
N PRO A 1015 -2.26 8.91 -40.26
CA PRO A 1015 -1.54 7.67 -39.95
C PRO A 1015 -2.44 6.42 -39.94
N LEU A 1016 -1.90 5.30 -40.43
CA LEU A 1016 -2.52 3.98 -40.37
C LEU A 1016 -1.84 3.13 -39.29
N GLY A 1017 -2.39 3.22 -38.08
CA GLY A 1017 -1.83 2.64 -36.87
C GLY A 1017 -0.59 3.39 -36.35
N ILE A 1018 0.18 2.71 -35.51
CA ILE A 1018 1.35 3.26 -34.80
C ILE A 1018 2.56 3.49 -35.74
N GLU A 1019 2.56 2.87 -36.91
CA GLU A 1019 3.66 2.94 -37.89
C GLU A 1019 3.68 4.30 -38.62
N THR A 1020 4.51 5.22 -38.13
CA THR A 1020 4.64 6.59 -38.64
C THR A 1020 5.01 6.70 -40.13
N SER A 1021 5.49 5.63 -40.76
CA SER A 1021 5.78 5.54 -42.19
C SER A 1021 4.53 5.37 -43.07
N LYS A 1022 3.42 4.84 -42.54
CA LYS A 1022 2.19 4.55 -43.29
C LYS A 1022 1.16 5.65 -43.05
N LYS A 1023 1.02 6.58 -44.00
CA LYS A 1023 0.04 7.68 -43.93
C LYS A 1023 -0.79 7.78 -45.21
N ILE A 1024 -2.11 7.89 -45.10
CA ILE A 1024 -2.98 8.35 -46.18
C ILE A 1024 -2.67 9.83 -46.41
N ARG A 1025 -2.36 10.22 -47.66
CA ARG A 1025 -2.29 11.63 -48.07
C ARG A 1025 -3.70 12.10 -48.45
N MET A 1026 -4.19 13.14 -47.77
CA MET A 1026 -5.45 13.80 -48.07
C MET A 1026 -5.19 14.91 -49.09
N ASN A 1027 -5.34 14.60 -50.38
CA ASN A 1027 -5.43 15.62 -51.44
C ASN A 1027 -6.80 16.32 -51.38
N LYS A 1028 -6.96 17.44 -52.11
CA LYS A 1028 -8.21 18.21 -52.14
C LYS A 1028 -9.43 17.34 -52.48
N GLU A 1029 -9.35 16.55 -53.53
CA GLU A 1029 -10.36 15.56 -53.92
C GLU A 1029 -10.80 14.63 -52.76
N ARG A 1030 -9.86 14.03 -52.02
CA ARG A 1030 -10.21 13.21 -50.84
C ARG A 1030 -10.78 14.03 -49.70
N LYS A 1031 -10.27 15.24 -49.43
CA LYS A 1031 -10.87 16.16 -48.46
C LYS A 1031 -12.33 16.44 -48.83
N ASN A 1032 -12.60 16.72 -50.11
CA ASN A 1032 -13.94 16.97 -50.63
C ASN A 1032 -14.88 15.77 -50.42
N SER A 1033 -14.38 14.54 -50.59
CA SER A 1033 -15.16 13.32 -50.31
C SER A 1033 -15.57 13.10 -48.84
N PHE A 1034 -15.06 13.94 -47.92
CA PHE A 1034 -15.32 13.91 -46.47
C PHE A 1034 -15.95 15.21 -45.93
N LEU A 1035 -16.39 16.13 -46.80
CA LEU A 1035 -16.97 17.40 -46.36
C LEU A 1035 -18.26 17.20 -45.57
N ASN A 1036 -19.19 16.42 -46.10
CA ASN A 1036 -20.45 16.09 -45.44
C ASN A 1036 -20.22 15.40 -44.08
N GLU A 1037 -19.15 14.61 -43.91
CA GLU A 1037 -18.78 14.04 -42.62
C GLU A 1037 -18.26 15.09 -41.63
N ILE A 1038 -17.44 16.06 -42.06
CA ILE A 1038 -16.96 17.16 -41.22
C ILE A 1038 -18.10 18.11 -40.84
N GLU A 1039 -19.00 18.39 -41.78
CA GLU A 1039 -20.23 19.15 -41.58
C GLU A 1039 -21.12 18.47 -40.55
N ASN A 1040 -21.46 17.19 -40.74
CA ASN A 1040 -22.25 16.42 -39.76
C ASN A 1040 -21.54 16.32 -38.40
N LEU A 1041 -20.21 16.15 -38.36
CA LEU A 1041 -19.41 16.16 -37.13
C LEU A 1041 -19.54 17.49 -36.38
N LEU A 1042 -19.42 18.63 -37.08
CA LEU A 1042 -19.61 19.95 -36.50
C LEU A 1042 -21.05 20.14 -36.01
N ILE A 1043 -22.06 19.89 -36.85
CA ILE A 1043 -23.49 20.05 -36.51
C ILE A 1043 -23.86 19.19 -35.30
N THR A 1044 -23.42 17.93 -35.24
CA THR A 1044 -23.68 17.02 -34.10
C THR A 1044 -23.08 17.56 -32.80
N ASN A 1045 -21.86 18.08 -32.84
CA ASN A 1045 -21.21 18.61 -31.64
C ASN A 1045 -21.77 19.97 -31.22
N ILE A 1046 -22.10 20.85 -32.17
CA ILE A 1046 -22.63 22.20 -31.92
C ILE A 1046 -24.07 22.16 -31.41
N SER A 1047 -24.93 21.30 -31.97
CA SER A 1047 -26.31 21.12 -31.49
C SER A 1047 -26.36 20.55 -30.05
N ASN A 1048 -25.44 19.66 -29.70
CA ASN A 1048 -25.32 19.12 -28.34
C ASN A 1048 -24.61 20.07 -27.35
N MET A 1049 -24.05 21.19 -27.82
CA MET A 1049 -23.21 22.09 -27.00
C MET A 1049 -23.88 22.59 -25.71
N PRO A 1050 -25.16 22.99 -25.66
CA PRO A 1050 -25.80 23.45 -24.42
C PRO A 1050 -25.84 22.37 -23.33
N LYS A 1051 -26.21 21.14 -23.72
CA LYS A 1051 -26.21 19.98 -22.83
C LYS A 1051 -24.79 19.62 -22.37
N ALA A 1052 -23.84 19.63 -23.29
CA ALA A 1052 -22.45 19.32 -23.00
C ALA A 1052 -21.78 20.37 -22.07
N ILE A 1053 -22.11 21.66 -22.20
CA ILE A 1053 -21.67 22.71 -21.26
C ILE A 1053 -22.29 22.47 -19.87
N ALA A 1054 -23.61 22.25 -19.78
CA ALA A 1054 -24.28 22.02 -18.50
C ALA A 1054 -23.71 20.80 -17.74
N GLU A 1055 -23.52 19.66 -18.42
CA GLU A 1055 -22.88 18.47 -17.83
C GLU A 1055 -21.40 18.71 -17.51
N SER A 1056 -20.64 19.41 -18.35
CA SER A 1056 -19.24 19.77 -18.04
C SER A 1056 -19.12 20.70 -16.83
N ILE A 1057 -20.15 21.48 -16.49
CA ILE A 1057 -20.20 22.28 -15.26
C ILE A 1057 -20.54 21.39 -14.07
N LYS A 1058 -21.57 20.52 -14.18
CA LYS A 1058 -21.95 19.54 -13.14
C LYS A 1058 -20.75 18.66 -12.72
N LEU A 1059 -19.97 18.20 -13.69
CA LEU A 1059 -18.78 17.35 -13.47
C LEU A 1059 -17.52 18.15 -13.11
N ALA A 1060 -17.55 19.49 -13.09
CA ALA A 1060 -16.36 20.28 -12.80
C ALA A 1060 -15.93 20.15 -11.32
N PRO A 1061 -14.65 19.84 -11.03
CA PRO A 1061 -14.13 19.84 -9.67
C PRO A 1061 -14.17 21.25 -9.09
N HIS A 1062 -14.45 21.38 -7.78
CA HIS A 1062 -14.73 22.66 -7.11
C HIS A 1062 -13.72 23.77 -7.45
N THR A 1063 -12.43 23.45 -7.52
CA THR A 1063 -11.36 24.40 -7.88
C THR A 1063 -11.57 25.11 -9.22
N SER A 1064 -12.31 24.51 -10.15
CA SER A 1064 -12.63 25.10 -11.46
C SER A 1064 -13.74 26.14 -11.37
N ILE A 1065 -14.81 25.82 -10.63
CA ILE A 1065 -15.93 26.72 -10.35
C ILE A 1065 -15.43 27.89 -9.49
N ILE A 1066 -14.68 27.58 -8.43
CA ILE A 1066 -14.03 28.56 -7.56
C ILE A 1066 -13.18 29.53 -8.38
N ASN A 1067 -12.22 29.04 -9.18
CA ASN A 1067 -11.35 29.90 -9.98
C ASN A 1067 -12.11 30.77 -11.01
N GLY A 1068 -13.32 30.39 -11.41
CA GLY A 1068 -14.16 31.17 -12.32
C GLY A 1068 -14.80 32.41 -11.68
N CYS A 1069 -15.03 32.39 -10.37
CA CYS A 1069 -15.71 33.46 -9.64
C CYS A 1069 -14.84 34.12 -8.55
N PHE A 1070 -13.78 33.45 -8.10
CA PHE A 1070 -12.87 33.87 -7.03
C PHE A 1070 -11.41 33.59 -7.40
N SER A 1071 -10.52 34.54 -7.14
CA SER A 1071 -9.07 34.36 -7.34
C SER A 1071 -8.37 34.10 -6.01
N ASN A 1072 -7.27 33.34 -6.06
CA ASN A 1072 -6.46 33.09 -4.87
C ASN A 1072 -5.56 34.30 -4.56
N PHE A 1073 -5.67 34.82 -3.35
CA PHE A 1073 -4.97 36.00 -2.85
C PHE A 1073 -4.43 35.70 -1.44
N HIS A 1074 -3.10 35.52 -1.32
CA HIS A 1074 -2.40 35.30 -0.03
C HIS A 1074 -3.09 34.27 0.90
N ASP A 1075 -3.27 33.06 0.39
CA ASP A 1075 -3.93 31.90 1.01
C ASP A 1075 -5.46 31.99 1.18
N MET A 1076 -6.09 33.10 0.82
CA MET A 1076 -7.55 33.29 0.76
C MET A 1076 -8.05 33.13 -0.68
N TYR A 1077 -9.33 32.84 -0.87
CA TYR A 1077 -10.02 33.07 -2.15
C TYR A 1077 -10.94 34.26 -1.96
N ILE A 1078 -10.83 35.24 -2.86
CA ILE A 1078 -11.59 36.51 -2.84
C ILE A 1078 -12.31 36.63 -4.18
N ASP A 1079 -13.53 37.15 -4.17
CA ASP A 1079 -14.35 37.30 -5.37
C ASP A 1079 -13.66 38.17 -6.45
N ASN A 1080 -13.86 37.77 -7.71
CA ASN A 1080 -13.23 38.42 -8.86
C ASN A 1080 -13.75 39.86 -9.05
N SER A 1081 -14.97 40.19 -8.59
CA SER A 1081 -15.54 41.55 -8.72
C SER A 1081 -14.80 42.55 -7.85
N SER A 1082 -14.58 42.22 -6.58
CA SER A 1082 -13.75 42.98 -5.64
C SER A 1082 -12.33 43.16 -6.17
N LEU A 1083 -11.70 42.07 -6.63
CA LEU A 1083 -10.32 42.14 -7.13
C LEU A 1083 -10.20 42.91 -8.46
N LEU A 1084 -11.17 42.84 -9.37
CA LEU A 1084 -11.18 43.68 -10.59
C LEU A 1084 -11.28 45.17 -10.28
N LYS A 1085 -12.02 45.58 -9.24
CA LYS A 1085 -12.03 46.98 -8.76
C LYS A 1085 -10.64 47.43 -8.30
N THR A 1086 -9.84 46.52 -7.72
CA THR A 1086 -8.43 46.82 -7.39
C THR A 1086 -7.53 46.88 -8.62
N LYS A 1087 -7.77 46.05 -9.66
CA LYS A 1087 -6.93 46.02 -10.85
C LYS A 1087 -6.78 47.40 -11.49
N LEU A 1088 -7.89 48.11 -11.72
CA LEU A 1088 -7.87 49.47 -12.27
C LEU A 1088 -6.96 50.43 -11.48
N ILE A 1089 -6.79 50.19 -10.19
CA ILE A 1089 -5.93 50.98 -9.30
C ILE A 1089 -4.47 50.53 -9.39
N PHE A 1090 -4.22 49.22 -9.51
CA PHE A 1090 -2.90 48.65 -9.83
C PHE A 1090 -2.39 49.05 -11.23
N ASP A 1091 -3.28 49.34 -12.17
CA ASP A 1091 -2.92 49.88 -13.48
C ASP A 1091 -2.62 51.40 -13.40
N THR A 1092 -3.37 52.14 -12.58
CA THR A 1092 -3.29 53.63 -12.49
C THR A 1092 -2.15 54.14 -11.58
N ILE A 1093 -2.02 53.61 -10.36
CA ILE A 1093 -1.09 54.17 -9.35
C ILE A 1093 0.38 54.04 -9.76
N PRO A 1094 0.87 52.91 -10.31
CA PRO A 1094 2.24 52.82 -10.79
C PRO A 1094 2.57 53.86 -11.86
N GLN A 1095 1.61 54.26 -12.70
CA GLN A 1095 1.80 55.34 -13.68
C GLN A 1095 1.83 56.71 -13.02
N LYS A 1096 0.94 57.01 -12.05
CA LYS A 1096 1.02 58.22 -11.22
C LYS A 1096 2.39 58.37 -10.55
N VAL A 1097 2.88 57.31 -9.92
CA VAL A 1097 4.16 57.30 -9.19
C VAL A 1097 5.38 57.33 -10.12
N ILE A 1098 5.28 56.77 -11.32
CA ILE A 1098 6.30 56.92 -12.38
C ILE A 1098 6.39 58.37 -12.88
N ASN A 1099 5.25 59.05 -12.98
CA ASN A 1099 5.15 60.42 -13.48
C ASN A 1099 5.36 61.49 -12.39
N ASP A 1100 5.55 61.11 -11.12
CA ASP A 1100 5.90 62.04 -10.05
C ASP A 1100 7.19 62.83 -10.41
N PRO A 1101 7.18 64.18 -10.35
CA PRO A 1101 8.33 64.98 -10.80
C PRO A 1101 9.62 64.70 -10.03
N VAL A 1102 9.53 64.35 -8.75
CA VAL A 1102 10.70 64.12 -7.88
C VAL A 1102 11.32 62.75 -8.21
N LEU A 1103 10.50 61.71 -8.35
CA LEU A 1103 10.92 60.39 -8.79
C LEU A 1103 11.47 60.43 -10.22
N SER A 1104 10.75 61.02 -11.18
CA SER A 1104 11.20 61.13 -12.58
C SER A 1104 12.57 61.82 -12.70
N LYS A 1105 12.78 62.95 -11.99
CA LYS A 1105 14.08 63.64 -11.91
C LYS A 1105 15.14 62.79 -11.21
N SER A 1106 14.76 61.98 -10.20
CA SER A 1106 15.69 61.05 -9.55
C SER A 1106 16.12 59.90 -10.45
N VAL A 1107 15.25 59.35 -11.31
CA VAL A 1107 15.61 58.32 -12.30
C VAL A 1107 16.74 58.82 -13.19
N ASP A 1108 16.67 60.07 -13.64
CA ASP A 1108 17.69 60.66 -14.50
C ASP A 1108 19.03 60.87 -13.80
N LYS A 1109 19.01 61.34 -12.54
CA LYS A 1109 20.22 61.47 -11.71
C LYS A 1109 20.85 60.12 -11.40
N ILE A 1110 20.06 59.16 -10.92
CA ILE A 1110 20.53 57.81 -10.57
C ILE A 1110 21.06 57.08 -11.81
N SER A 1111 20.48 57.30 -13.00
CA SER A 1111 20.95 56.66 -14.23
C SER A 1111 22.37 57.12 -14.60
N LEU A 1112 22.68 58.41 -14.42
CA LEU A 1112 24.04 58.95 -14.63
C LEU A 1112 25.01 58.40 -13.58
N ASP A 1113 24.63 58.54 -12.30
CA ASP A 1113 25.38 58.06 -11.14
C ASP A 1113 25.73 56.56 -11.22
N MET A 1114 24.85 55.75 -11.83
CA MET A 1114 25.07 54.33 -12.07
C MET A 1114 25.97 54.03 -13.28
N ILE A 1115 25.95 54.85 -14.35
CA ILE A 1115 26.89 54.71 -15.49
C ILE A 1115 28.32 54.88 -14.99
N ASP A 1116 28.57 55.92 -14.20
CA ASP A 1116 29.92 56.26 -13.74
C ASP A 1116 30.44 55.27 -12.67
N LYS A 1117 29.54 54.67 -11.88
CA LYS A 1117 29.88 53.66 -10.86
C LYS A 1117 29.97 52.22 -11.40
N ILE A 1118 29.19 51.85 -12.43
CA ILE A 1118 29.31 50.52 -13.07
C ILE A 1118 30.68 50.33 -13.72
N ARG A 1119 31.35 51.42 -14.15
CA ARG A 1119 32.72 51.43 -14.66
C ARG A 1119 33.78 50.89 -13.67
N LYS A 1120 33.40 50.64 -12.40
CA LYS A 1120 34.31 50.12 -11.35
C LYS A 1120 33.94 48.75 -10.74
N GLN A 1121 32.71 48.21 -10.89
CA GLN A 1121 32.40 46.84 -10.40
C GLN A 1121 31.08 46.23 -10.93
N ASN A 1122 31.15 45.00 -11.45
CA ASN A 1122 30.02 44.30 -12.10
C ASN A 1122 28.91 43.76 -11.16
N ARG A 1123 29.06 43.78 -9.83
CA ARG A 1123 28.09 43.16 -8.89
C ARG A 1123 26.96 44.08 -8.41
N ILE A 1124 26.96 45.38 -8.73
CA ILE A 1124 26.16 46.39 -8.03
C ILE A 1124 24.84 46.78 -8.76
N ARG A 1125 24.03 45.81 -9.20
CA ARG A 1125 22.73 46.10 -9.88
C ARG A 1125 21.47 46.05 -9.02
N ARG A 1126 21.40 45.21 -7.96
CA ARG A 1126 20.19 45.12 -7.10
C ARG A 1126 20.20 46.02 -5.85
N ILE A 1127 21.38 46.49 -5.41
CA ILE A 1127 21.54 47.13 -4.09
C ILE A 1127 21.35 48.67 -4.15
N MET A 1128 21.60 49.32 -5.30
CA MET A 1128 21.66 50.79 -5.35
C MET A 1128 20.31 51.51 -5.28
N ILE A 1129 19.24 50.98 -5.88
CA ILE A 1129 17.97 51.72 -5.98
C ILE A 1129 17.38 51.99 -4.57
N ASN A 1130 17.47 51.01 -3.65
CA ASN A 1130 17.04 51.19 -2.26
C ASN A 1130 17.99 52.08 -1.42
N ARG A 1131 19.23 52.35 -1.89
CA ARG A 1131 20.22 53.18 -1.17
C ARG A 1131 20.20 54.65 -1.58
N ASN A 1132 19.61 54.99 -2.72
CA ASN A 1132 19.56 56.38 -3.17
C ASN A 1132 18.48 57.15 -2.41
N SER A 1133 18.89 58.24 -1.76
CA SER A 1133 17.99 59.14 -1.04
C SER A 1133 17.36 60.16 -1.98
N ILE A 1134 16.04 60.31 -1.85
CA ILE A 1134 15.22 61.28 -2.58
C ILE A 1134 14.69 62.25 -1.54
N CYS A 1135 15.11 63.52 -1.63
CA CYS A 1135 14.68 64.66 -0.81
C CYS A 1135 14.69 64.43 0.72
N GLY A 1136 15.67 64.99 1.44
CA GLY A 1136 15.64 65.03 2.91
C GLY A 1136 15.76 63.65 3.59
N LYS A 1137 16.80 62.88 3.22
CA LYS A 1137 17.16 61.56 3.81
C LYS A 1137 16.20 60.39 3.54
N LEU A 1138 15.00 60.57 2.99
CA LEU A 1138 14.10 59.46 2.63
C LEU A 1138 14.73 58.59 1.52
N SER A 1139 14.61 57.27 1.62
CA SER A 1139 15.03 56.37 0.53
C SER A 1139 14.02 56.38 -0.62
N THR A 1140 14.45 56.01 -1.83
CA THR A 1140 13.55 55.83 -2.99
C THR A 1140 12.38 54.89 -2.66
N TYR A 1141 12.64 53.79 -1.93
CA TYR A 1141 11.62 52.88 -1.42
C TYR A 1141 10.62 53.60 -0.51
N SER A 1142 11.12 54.30 0.52
CA SER A 1142 10.29 55.04 1.49
C SER A 1142 9.45 56.15 0.85
N TYR A 1143 9.95 56.79 -0.21
CA TYR A 1143 9.22 57.82 -0.94
C TYR A 1143 8.09 57.22 -1.79
N ILE A 1144 8.37 56.13 -2.53
CA ILE A 1144 7.34 55.37 -3.25
C ILE A 1144 6.27 54.84 -2.30
N THR A 1145 6.66 54.27 -1.15
CA THR A 1145 5.74 53.83 -0.10
C THR A 1145 4.80 54.97 0.33
N LYS A 1146 5.32 56.15 0.66
CA LYS A 1146 4.51 57.32 1.04
C LYS A 1146 3.57 57.83 -0.07
N LEU A 1147 3.94 57.70 -1.34
CA LEU A 1147 3.03 58.04 -2.44
C LEU A 1147 1.89 57.03 -2.60
N VAL A 1148 2.18 55.73 -2.44
CA VAL A 1148 1.15 54.68 -2.46
C VAL A 1148 0.23 54.78 -1.23
N GLU A 1149 0.78 55.05 -0.04
CA GLU A 1149 0.01 55.29 1.19
C GLU A 1149 -0.98 56.46 1.06
N LYS A 1150 -0.60 57.54 0.36
CA LYS A 1150 -1.51 58.68 0.09
C LYS A 1150 -2.71 58.34 -0.80
N GLU A 1151 -2.53 57.42 -1.74
CA GLU A 1151 -3.57 56.95 -2.66
C GLU A 1151 -4.36 55.74 -2.10
N PHE A 1152 -3.89 55.17 -0.97
CA PHE A 1152 -4.51 54.00 -0.33
C PHE A 1152 -5.97 54.21 0.16
N PRO A 1153 -6.40 55.40 0.63
CA PRO A 1153 -7.82 55.67 0.90
C PRO A 1153 -8.70 55.36 -0.32
N THR A 1154 -8.29 55.74 -1.53
CA THR A 1154 -9.04 55.48 -2.77
C THR A 1154 -9.22 53.98 -3.06
N ILE A 1155 -8.32 53.11 -2.57
CA ILE A 1155 -8.49 51.65 -2.61
C ILE A 1155 -9.55 51.20 -1.62
N LYS A 1156 -9.49 51.71 -0.38
CA LYS A 1156 -10.46 51.42 0.68
C LYS A 1156 -11.88 51.87 0.29
N ASP A 1157 -12.00 53.00 -0.39
CA ASP A 1157 -13.28 53.58 -0.83
C ASP A 1157 -13.85 52.83 -2.05
N LYS A 1158 -13.01 52.42 -3.01
CA LYS A 1158 -13.43 51.54 -4.13
C LYS A 1158 -13.75 50.11 -3.67
N LEU A 1159 -13.16 49.67 -2.57
CA LEU A 1159 -13.50 48.45 -1.83
C LEU A 1159 -14.47 48.70 -0.66
N SER A 1160 -15.27 49.77 -0.70
CA SER A 1160 -16.27 50.09 0.34
C SER A 1160 -17.41 49.07 0.45
N GLY A 1161 -17.76 48.42 -0.66
CA GLY A 1161 -18.78 47.38 -0.73
C GLY A 1161 -18.39 46.05 -0.08
N THR A 1162 -19.31 45.08 -0.14
CA THR A 1162 -19.13 43.70 0.32
C THR A 1162 -18.00 43.00 -0.44
N ILE A 1163 -17.01 42.47 0.29
CA ILE A 1163 -16.01 41.53 -0.25
C ILE A 1163 -16.45 40.12 0.14
N LEU A 1164 -16.53 39.21 -0.82
CA LEU A 1164 -16.87 37.81 -0.57
C LEU A 1164 -15.61 36.93 -0.60
N ILE A 1165 -15.55 35.98 0.32
CA ILE A 1165 -14.45 35.03 0.48
C ILE A 1165 -14.97 33.60 0.53
N ILE A 1166 -14.12 32.61 0.24
CA ILE A 1166 -14.47 31.19 0.44
C ILE A 1166 -13.80 30.65 1.71
N ARG A 1167 -14.61 30.06 2.58
CA ARG A 1167 -14.20 29.38 3.81
C ARG A 1167 -15.02 28.10 3.98
N ASN A 1168 -14.38 26.98 4.29
CA ASN A 1168 -15.07 25.71 4.60
C ASN A 1168 -16.10 25.25 3.52
N ASN A 1169 -15.81 25.47 2.23
CA ASN A 1169 -16.72 25.22 1.08
C ASN A 1169 -17.99 26.10 1.03
N LYS A 1170 -18.05 27.18 1.82
CA LYS A 1170 -19.08 28.22 1.76
C LYS A 1170 -18.49 29.56 1.34
N ILE A 1171 -19.33 30.40 0.76
CA ILE A 1171 -19.09 31.79 0.41
C ILE A 1171 -19.55 32.62 1.59
N GLU A 1172 -18.64 33.39 2.19
CA GLU A 1172 -18.87 34.22 3.38
C GLU A 1172 -18.54 35.67 3.04
N THR A 1173 -19.28 36.64 3.59
CA THR A 1173 -18.83 38.03 3.63
C THR A 1173 -17.59 38.13 4.51
N ALA A 1174 -16.53 38.78 4.02
CA ALA A 1174 -15.32 39.00 4.80
C ALA A 1174 -15.62 39.85 6.05
N ASP A 1175 -15.39 39.30 7.24
CA ASP A 1175 -15.47 40.06 8.49
C ASP A 1175 -14.47 41.25 8.48
N GLN A 1176 -14.71 42.28 9.30
CA GLN A 1176 -13.90 43.50 9.26
C GLN A 1176 -12.40 43.25 9.49
N LYS A 1177 -12.05 42.21 10.25
CA LYS A 1177 -10.66 41.81 10.49
C LYS A 1177 -10.03 41.20 9.23
N THR A 1178 -10.74 40.29 8.56
CA THR A 1178 -10.33 39.66 7.31
C THR A 1178 -10.25 40.68 6.19
N ARG A 1179 -11.21 41.62 6.14
CA ARG A 1179 -11.22 42.75 5.22
C ARG A 1179 -10.02 43.68 5.43
N ASN A 1180 -9.63 43.97 6.67
CA ASN A 1180 -8.39 44.70 6.96
C ASN A 1180 -7.16 43.91 6.50
N GLU A 1181 -7.06 42.61 6.82
CA GLU A 1181 -5.94 41.75 6.36
C GLU A 1181 -5.82 41.73 4.82
N ILE A 1182 -6.94 41.72 4.10
CA ILE A 1182 -6.99 41.82 2.64
C ILE A 1182 -6.46 43.18 2.15
N LEU A 1183 -6.89 44.28 2.77
CA LEU A 1183 -6.43 45.64 2.44
C LEU A 1183 -4.92 45.81 2.69
N ASP A 1184 -4.41 45.38 3.85
CA ASP A 1184 -2.98 45.49 4.22
C ASP A 1184 -2.08 44.75 3.20
N LYS A 1185 -2.53 43.58 2.74
CA LYS A 1185 -1.87 42.80 1.68
C LYS A 1185 -1.94 43.49 0.32
N LEU A 1186 -3.09 44.06 -0.06
CA LEU A 1186 -3.24 44.81 -1.32
C LEU A 1186 -2.32 46.03 -1.35
N GLY A 1187 -2.18 46.75 -0.23
CA GLY A 1187 -1.22 47.85 -0.10
C GLY A 1187 0.23 47.36 -0.27
N SER A 1188 0.57 46.24 0.36
CA SER A 1188 1.89 45.61 0.25
C SER A 1188 2.23 45.21 -1.20
N ASP A 1189 1.31 44.51 -1.87
CA ASP A 1189 1.46 44.08 -3.27
C ASP A 1189 1.52 45.28 -4.24
N LEU A 1190 0.79 46.36 -3.95
CA LEU A 1190 0.81 47.59 -4.75
C LEU A 1190 2.13 48.34 -4.61
N ILE A 1191 2.69 48.40 -3.41
CA ILE A 1191 4.03 48.95 -3.18
C ILE A 1191 5.07 48.12 -3.96
N GLU A 1192 5.05 46.79 -3.86
CA GLU A 1192 5.97 45.92 -4.62
C GLU A 1192 5.80 46.11 -6.14
N THR A 1193 4.56 46.13 -6.64
CA THR A 1193 4.26 46.33 -8.08
C THR A 1193 4.71 47.69 -8.57
N THR A 1194 4.48 48.76 -7.80
CA THR A 1194 4.92 50.12 -8.12
C THR A 1194 6.45 50.20 -8.19
N ILE A 1195 7.15 49.59 -7.24
CA ILE A 1195 8.63 49.50 -7.24
C ILE A 1195 9.14 48.70 -8.45
N ILE A 1196 8.49 47.58 -8.81
CA ILE A 1196 8.85 46.79 -9.99
C ILE A 1196 8.69 47.63 -11.27
N SER A 1197 7.60 48.38 -11.42
CA SER A 1197 7.36 49.25 -12.57
C SER A 1197 8.34 50.43 -12.63
N TYR A 1198 8.63 51.08 -11.51
CA TYR A 1198 9.69 52.09 -11.40
C TYR A 1198 11.07 51.52 -11.78
N ASN A 1199 11.39 50.31 -11.35
CA ASN A 1199 12.63 49.62 -11.72
C ASN A 1199 12.70 49.28 -13.23
N LYS A 1200 11.58 48.90 -13.86
CA LYS A 1200 11.49 48.71 -15.32
C LYS A 1200 11.77 50.02 -16.06
N LEU A 1201 11.17 51.13 -15.63
CA LEU A 1201 11.42 52.47 -16.19
C LEU A 1201 12.89 52.88 -16.04
N PHE A 1202 13.46 52.69 -14.85
CA PHE A 1202 14.86 52.98 -14.56
C PHE A 1202 15.80 52.20 -15.50
N ILE A 1203 15.57 50.90 -15.68
CA ILE A 1203 16.34 50.08 -16.63
C ILE A 1203 16.16 50.57 -18.08
N LYS A 1204 14.97 51.05 -18.47
CA LYS A 1204 14.73 51.63 -19.81
C LYS A 1204 15.52 52.93 -20.02
N LYS A 1205 15.46 53.91 -19.09
CA LYS A 1205 16.26 55.15 -19.17
C LYS A 1205 17.76 54.88 -19.10
N TYR A 1206 18.23 53.98 -18.24
CA TYR A 1206 19.64 53.58 -18.18
C TYR A 1206 20.13 52.98 -19.51
N LYS A 1207 19.37 52.04 -20.12
CA LYS A 1207 19.72 51.46 -21.43
C LYS A 1207 19.84 52.53 -22.51
N SER A 1208 18.88 53.47 -22.58
CA SER A 1208 18.93 54.58 -23.53
C SER A 1208 20.16 55.48 -23.31
N LYS A 1209 20.43 55.90 -22.06
CA LYS A 1209 21.62 56.72 -21.76
C LYS A 1209 22.95 56.01 -22.04
N VAL A 1210 23.01 54.68 -21.97
CA VAL A 1210 24.20 53.89 -22.34
C VAL A 1210 24.35 53.76 -23.86
N ALA A 1211 23.26 53.69 -24.63
CA ALA A 1211 23.33 53.74 -26.09
C ALA A 1211 23.83 55.12 -26.57
N ASN A 1212 23.27 56.20 -26.03
CA ASN A 1212 23.65 57.58 -26.34
C ASN A 1212 25.03 58.01 -25.78
N LYS A 1213 25.80 57.11 -25.14
CA LYS A 1213 27.19 57.29 -24.71
C LYS A 1213 28.18 56.36 -25.45
N LYS A 1214 27.69 55.68 -26.50
CA LYS A 1214 28.46 54.82 -27.42
C LYS A 1214 28.47 55.35 -28.87
N LEU A 1215 27.53 56.24 -29.19
CA LEU A 1215 27.71 57.34 -30.12
C LEU A 1215 28.48 58.46 -29.38
#